data_AF-A0A369GTG4-F1
#
_entry.id   AF-A0A369GTG4-F1
#
_cell.length_a   1.000
_cell.length_b   1.000
_cell.length_c   1.000
_cell.angle_alpha   90.00
_cell.angle_beta   90.00
_cell.angle_gamma   90.00
#
_symmetry.space_group_name_H-M   'P 1'
#
loop_
_entity.id
_entity.type
_entity.pdbx_description
1 polymer ?
#
loop_
_entity_poly.entity_id
_entity_poly.type
_entity_poly.pdbx_seq_one_letter_code
_entity_poly.pdbx_strand_id
1 'polypeptide(L)'
;MAQPVGVPDRIVPMRVIVVGAHRTGTMSMRSALWMLGFHDCYHMHAVMQNPVDHPDMWTRAIEAKFAGKGTFTRADWDRLLGRYQACCDVPAAFFSTELAEMYPDAKVVVLNRDPDKWYESALHTVHKAITEIPLSTKIIQLYCYALDEQTRSWARFLKVMKSHCLDFDHGKERDKAIAWFEGQYKECHERIPADRCLEYTIKDGWEPLCEHLGVPIPTIKDPRTGELMEAPFPRINDRESFQINVKRGMKRSLARANKNAILLVGRLAMVSMHMMKIRSRRISASIADAITQPVTGVERQPGCLGPCIQAAAAFFAFYRLNLARYRPADFLRLRLHVWQLDEEAYSDSFRNSSGRDDDASHQLVPVGDLGYSGSTFFTTPNGCFLVKSLPRSFEHEFFTQDLFDAYSARMTDCPGSLLVRITDMVYCPRTTLGGILGSAPTHHIIMENLLHLEGDHGDAETYDLKPDDYFFPERDIADGRLAPASIKDRLVDKFPGEVRVSPEAKRNLVKLLEADTALLADSSAVDYSLFLVRFPQTSGSPFADSHAAPNSWRTGVASTDGRWTYRAVVLDFFWAKKKMRAKAMTGLVRAFNLLARKGPMSITAEPAEYRARFLRMVNKLVTSAEPQLPGSDETGELTRGREASVAGEEP
;
A
#
# COMPACT_ATOMS: atom_id res chain seq x y z
N MET A 1 -18.20 16.43 -22.04
CA MET A 1 -18.46 17.64 -21.19
C MET A 1 -19.86 18.10 -21.52
N ALA A 2 -20.76 18.17 -20.54
CA ALA A 2 -22.12 18.68 -20.75
C ALA A 2 -22.05 20.14 -21.23
N GLN A 3 -22.87 20.49 -22.23
CA GLN A 3 -22.95 21.87 -22.70
C GLN A 3 -23.46 22.78 -21.57
N PRO A 4 -22.96 24.03 -21.47
CA PRO A 4 -23.50 25.01 -20.54
C PRO A 4 -24.99 25.23 -20.82
N VAL A 5 -25.78 25.37 -19.75
CA VAL A 5 -27.23 25.56 -19.80
C VAL A 5 -27.56 26.80 -20.63
N GLY A 6 -28.40 26.65 -21.67
CA GLY A 6 -28.91 27.76 -22.50
C GLY A 6 -28.40 27.82 -23.94
N VAL A 7 -27.49 26.94 -24.36
CA VAL A 7 -27.08 26.81 -25.77
C VAL A 7 -28.01 25.80 -26.48
N PRO A 8 -28.52 26.08 -27.70
CA PRO A 8 -29.31 25.11 -28.46
C PRO A 8 -28.53 23.80 -28.64
N ASP A 9 -29.18 22.65 -28.39
CA ASP A 9 -28.52 21.33 -28.51
C ASP A 9 -27.96 21.10 -29.93
N ARG A 10 -28.65 21.62 -30.96
CA ARG A 10 -28.15 21.73 -32.34
C ARG A 10 -27.65 23.14 -32.66
N ILE A 11 -26.37 23.24 -33.02
CA ILE A 11 -25.69 24.50 -33.35
C ILE A 11 -25.45 24.68 -34.87
N VAL A 12 -25.59 23.61 -35.65
CA VAL A 12 -25.54 23.65 -37.13
C VAL A 12 -26.66 22.79 -37.74
N PRO A 13 -27.28 23.23 -38.85
CA PRO A 13 -28.33 22.46 -39.50
C PRO A 13 -27.78 21.13 -40.04
N MET A 14 -28.59 20.07 -39.97
CA MET A 14 -28.31 18.84 -40.71
C MET A 14 -28.56 19.11 -42.20
N ARG A 15 -27.52 19.00 -43.03
CA ARG A 15 -27.56 19.33 -44.46
C ARG A 15 -27.46 18.10 -45.36
N VAL A 16 -26.73 17.07 -44.94
CA VAL A 16 -26.49 15.87 -45.75
C VAL A 16 -26.59 14.60 -44.91
N ILE A 17 -27.43 13.66 -45.32
CA ILE A 17 -27.53 12.34 -44.70
C ILE A 17 -27.04 11.32 -45.72
N VAL A 18 -25.98 10.60 -45.37
CA VAL A 18 -25.43 9.55 -46.21
C VAL A 18 -25.94 8.20 -45.74
N VAL A 19 -26.80 7.60 -46.55
CA VAL A 19 -27.27 6.21 -46.38
C VAL A 19 -26.15 5.32 -46.90
N GLY A 20 -25.25 4.90 -46.02
CA GLY A 20 -24.10 4.08 -46.40
C GLY A 20 -23.58 3.25 -45.24
N ALA A 21 -23.65 1.93 -45.40
CA ALA A 21 -23.08 1.01 -44.42
C ALA A 21 -21.54 1.11 -44.37
N HIS A 22 -20.95 0.58 -43.30
CA HIS A 22 -19.51 0.44 -43.20
C HIS A 22 -18.93 -0.24 -44.45
N ARG A 23 -17.71 0.15 -44.87
CA ARG A 23 -16.99 -0.41 -46.04
C ARG A 23 -17.59 -0.09 -47.42
N THR A 24 -18.54 0.83 -47.55
CA THR A 24 -18.95 1.39 -48.86
C THR A 24 -18.09 2.57 -49.33
N GLY A 25 -17.10 2.97 -48.52
CA GLY A 25 -16.25 4.13 -48.78
C GLY A 25 -16.66 5.38 -47.99
N THR A 26 -17.37 5.19 -46.88
CA THR A 26 -17.83 6.23 -45.96
C THR A 26 -16.72 7.18 -45.48
N MET A 27 -15.49 6.70 -45.30
CA MET A 27 -14.36 7.57 -44.94
C MET A 27 -13.95 8.51 -46.09
N SER A 28 -13.95 8.02 -47.33
CA SER A 28 -13.77 8.85 -48.52
C SER A 28 -14.89 9.89 -48.62
N MET A 29 -16.14 9.46 -48.41
CA MET A 29 -17.30 10.37 -48.42
C MET A 29 -17.22 11.43 -47.32
N ARG A 30 -16.83 11.06 -46.10
CA ARG A 30 -16.60 11.99 -44.98
C ARG A 30 -15.61 13.08 -45.38
N SER A 31 -14.49 12.69 -46.02
CA SER A 31 -13.48 13.64 -46.48
C SER A 31 -13.95 14.49 -47.67
N ALA A 32 -14.72 13.90 -48.59
CA ALA A 32 -15.29 14.64 -49.72
C ALA A 32 -16.25 15.73 -49.23
N LEU A 33 -17.17 15.39 -48.32
CA LEU A 33 -18.09 16.35 -47.71
C LEU A 33 -17.35 17.46 -46.95
N TRP A 34 -16.26 17.11 -46.26
CA TRP A 34 -15.40 18.11 -45.61
C TRP A 34 -14.78 19.08 -46.62
N MET A 35 -14.27 18.59 -47.75
CA MET A 35 -13.70 19.42 -48.83
C MET A 35 -14.75 20.32 -49.49
N LEU A 36 -16.01 19.89 -49.52
CA LEU A 36 -17.15 20.67 -50.03
C LEU A 36 -17.71 21.70 -49.03
N GLY A 37 -17.06 21.87 -47.86
CA GLY A 37 -17.49 22.84 -46.86
C GLY A 37 -18.63 22.37 -45.96
N PHE A 38 -19.02 21.08 -46.04
CA PHE A 38 -19.86 20.44 -45.02
C PHE A 38 -18.96 20.00 -43.87
N HIS A 39 -18.48 20.99 -43.12
CA HIS A 39 -17.62 20.77 -41.98
C HIS A 39 -18.37 19.95 -40.91
N ASP A 40 -17.64 19.03 -40.28
CA ASP A 40 -18.15 18.09 -39.28
C ASP A 40 -19.18 17.07 -39.81
N CYS A 41 -18.70 16.09 -40.58
CA CYS A 41 -19.46 14.89 -40.93
C CYS A 41 -19.31 13.79 -39.86
N TYR A 42 -20.41 13.40 -39.20
CA TYR A 42 -20.45 12.34 -38.19
C TYR A 42 -20.09 10.98 -38.81
N HIS A 43 -19.32 10.17 -38.08
CA HIS A 43 -18.84 8.83 -38.50
C HIS A 43 -18.51 8.01 -37.26
N MET A 44 -18.29 6.68 -37.39
CA MET A 44 -17.73 5.83 -36.31
C MET A 44 -16.49 6.45 -35.63
N HIS A 45 -15.68 7.22 -36.35
CA HIS A 45 -14.51 7.91 -35.79
C HIS A 45 -14.91 8.93 -34.70
N ALA A 46 -16.05 9.60 -34.85
CA ALA A 46 -16.57 10.53 -33.85
C ALA A 46 -16.95 9.80 -32.54
N VAL A 47 -17.44 8.56 -32.61
CA VAL A 47 -17.71 7.73 -31.42
C VAL A 47 -16.39 7.38 -30.72
N MET A 48 -15.35 7.01 -31.48
CA MET A 48 -14.01 6.71 -30.93
C MET A 48 -13.32 7.94 -30.31
N GLN A 49 -13.57 9.14 -30.84
CA GLN A 49 -13.03 10.40 -30.31
C GLN A 49 -13.78 10.90 -29.07
N ASN A 50 -15.04 10.50 -28.89
CA ASN A 50 -15.89 10.92 -27.78
C ASN A 50 -16.39 9.70 -26.97
N PRO A 51 -15.49 8.89 -26.39
CA PRO A 51 -15.82 7.61 -25.77
C PRO A 51 -16.57 7.71 -24.43
N VAL A 52 -16.83 8.92 -23.95
CA VAL A 52 -17.57 9.17 -22.70
C VAL A 52 -19.06 9.25 -22.97
N ASP A 53 -19.48 10.04 -23.96
CA ASP A 53 -20.88 10.39 -24.14
C ASP A 53 -21.52 9.62 -25.32
N HIS A 54 -20.81 9.48 -26.44
CA HIS A 54 -21.41 8.94 -27.67
C HIS A 54 -21.76 7.45 -27.60
N PRO A 55 -20.91 6.54 -27.06
CA PRO A 55 -21.26 5.12 -27.00
C PRO A 55 -22.55 4.87 -26.19
N ASP A 56 -22.76 5.60 -25.10
CA ASP A 56 -23.95 5.49 -24.27
C ASP A 56 -25.19 6.07 -24.97
N MET A 57 -25.07 7.21 -25.66
CA MET A 57 -26.18 7.78 -26.46
C MET A 57 -26.58 6.87 -27.61
N TRP A 58 -25.62 6.27 -28.31
CA TRP A 58 -25.92 5.28 -29.35
C TRP A 58 -26.49 3.99 -28.79
N THR A 59 -26.02 3.54 -27.62
CA THR A 59 -26.62 2.41 -26.92
C THR A 59 -28.11 2.65 -26.67
N ARG A 60 -28.46 3.82 -26.12
CA ARG A 60 -29.87 4.22 -25.93
C ARG A 60 -30.66 4.27 -27.23
N ALA A 61 -30.11 4.87 -28.30
CA ALA A 61 -30.81 4.97 -29.58
C ALA A 61 -31.11 3.58 -30.17
N ILE A 62 -30.13 2.67 -30.12
CA ILE A 62 -30.27 1.30 -30.61
C ILE A 62 -31.27 0.51 -29.77
N GLU A 63 -31.17 0.59 -28.44
CA GLU A 63 -32.10 -0.09 -27.54
C GLU A 63 -33.54 0.42 -27.70
N ALA A 64 -33.72 1.73 -27.93
CA ALA A 64 -35.03 2.32 -28.17
C ALA A 64 -35.64 1.81 -29.49
N LYS A 65 -34.87 1.82 -30.61
CA LYS A 65 -35.36 1.40 -31.93
C LYS A 65 -35.56 -0.11 -32.04
N PHE A 66 -34.57 -0.90 -31.63
CA PHE A 66 -34.51 -2.33 -31.95
C PHE A 66 -34.85 -3.25 -30.78
N ALA A 67 -34.87 -2.75 -29.53
CA ALA A 67 -35.20 -3.54 -28.35
C ALA A 67 -36.46 -3.07 -27.61
N GLY A 68 -37.10 -1.98 -28.07
CA GLY A 68 -38.27 -1.38 -27.42
C GLY A 68 -37.97 -0.86 -26.00
N LYS A 69 -36.72 -0.50 -25.71
CA LYS A 69 -36.27 -0.08 -24.37
C LYS A 69 -35.98 1.42 -24.34
N GLY A 70 -36.80 2.14 -23.58
CA GLY A 70 -36.66 3.59 -23.44
C GLY A 70 -37.09 4.35 -24.69
N THR A 71 -36.67 5.60 -24.80
CA THR A 71 -37.02 6.50 -25.90
C THR A 71 -35.79 7.27 -26.37
N PHE A 72 -35.78 7.63 -27.65
CA PHE A 72 -34.76 8.52 -28.23
C PHE A 72 -35.46 9.56 -29.10
N THR A 73 -35.45 10.80 -28.64
CA THR A 73 -36.23 11.91 -29.20
C THR A 73 -35.40 12.77 -30.15
N ARG A 74 -36.03 13.72 -30.84
CA ARG A 74 -35.34 14.73 -31.63
C ARG A 74 -34.31 15.51 -30.81
N ALA A 75 -34.62 15.86 -29.56
CA ALA A 75 -33.67 16.55 -28.68
C ALA A 75 -32.43 15.69 -28.38
N ASP A 76 -32.60 14.37 -28.24
CA ASP A 76 -31.46 13.45 -28.09
C ASP A 76 -30.60 13.40 -29.37
N TRP A 77 -31.22 13.42 -30.55
CA TRP A 77 -30.51 13.52 -31.83
C TRP A 77 -29.79 14.85 -32.01
N ASP A 78 -30.42 15.96 -31.65
CA ASP A 78 -29.81 17.28 -31.66
C ASP A 78 -28.64 17.32 -30.68
N ARG A 79 -28.72 16.68 -29.52
CA ARG A 79 -27.58 16.60 -28.60
C ARG A 79 -26.42 15.75 -29.16
N LEU A 80 -26.72 14.65 -29.85
CA LEU A 80 -25.71 13.72 -30.38
C LEU A 80 -25.06 14.22 -31.68
N LEU A 81 -25.88 14.76 -32.58
CA LEU A 81 -25.53 15.13 -33.96
C LEU A 81 -25.58 16.64 -34.21
N GLY A 82 -25.91 17.45 -33.21
CA GLY A 82 -26.19 18.88 -33.35
C GLY A 82 -25.02 19.75 -33.78
N ARG A 83 -23.80 19.21 -33.69
CA ARG A 83 -22.56 19.85 -34.13
C ARG A 83 -22.13 19.40 -35.53
N TYR A 84 -22.88 18.49 -36.14
CA TYR A 84 -22.51 17.84 -37.39
C TYR A 84 -23.50 18.25 -38.48
N GLN A 85 -22.97 18.79 -39.58
CA GLN A 85 -23.77 19.16 -40.75
C GLN A 85 -24.10 17.96 -41.63
N ALA A 86 -23.39 16.86 -41.45
CA ALA A 86 -23.64 15.62 -42.16
C ALA A 86 -23.44 14.41 -41.26
N CYS A 87 -24.01 13.27 -41.63
CA CYS A 87 -23.68 11.98 -41.01
C CYS A 87 -23.54 10.88 -42.05
N CYS A 88 -22.57 10.00 -41.84
CA CYS A 88 -22.34 8.80 -42.62
C CYS A 88 -21.82 7.67 -41.72
N ASP A 89 -21.74 6.45 -42.27
CA ASP A 89 -21.24 5.26 -41.58
C ASP A 89 -22.10 4.80 -40.39
N VAL A 90 -21.83 3.59 -39.93
CA VAL A 90 -22.38 3.10 -38.66
C VAL A 90 -21.81 3.93 -37.50
N PRO A 91 -22.59 4.19 -36.43
CA PRO A 91 -23.96 3.72 -36.21
C PRO A 91 -25.07 4.60 -36.83
N ALA A 92 -24.76 5.79 -37.37
CA ALA A 92 -25.78 6.68 -37.96
C ALA A 92 -26.52 6.02 -39.13
N ALA A 93 -25.82 5.17 -39.88
CA ALA A 93 -26.38 4.39 -40.98
C ALA A 93 -27.65 3.61 -40.59
N PHE A 94 -27.70 3.05 -39.38
CA PHE A 94 -28.84 2.26 -38.88
C PHE A 94 -30.12 3.09 -38.67
N PHE A 95 -30.00 4.43 -38.74
CA PHE A 95 -31.08 5.39 -38.51
C PHE A 95 -31.23 6.36 -39.69
N SER A 96 -30.57 6.11 -40.83
CA SER A 96 -30.50 7.09 -41.92
C SER A 96 -31.88 7.52 -42.40
N THR A 97 -32.81 6.58 -42.50
CA THR A 97 -34.17 6.84 -42.96
C THR A 97 -34.95 7.66 -41.95
N GLU A 98 -34.93 7.32 -40.65
CA GLU A 98 -35.58 8.12 -39.61
C GLU A 98 -34.95 9.51 -39.48
N LEU A 99 -33.63 9.61 -39.61
CA LEU A 99 -32.94 10.90 -39.62
C LEU A 99 -33.37 11.73 -40.83
N ALA A 100 -33.51 11.13 -42.01
CA ALA A 100 -33.91 11.85 -43.21
C ALA A 100 -35.39 12.29 -43.17
N GLU A 101 -36.27 11.55 -42.52
CA GLU A 101 -37.63 12.01 -42.22
C GLU A 101 -37.63 13.16 -41.19
N MET A 102 -36.79 13.06 -40.16
CA MET A 102 -36.70 14.05 -39.08
C MET A 102 -36.07 15.38 -39.51
N TYR A 103 -35.16 15.35 -40.47
CA TYR A 103 -34.49 16.53 -41.05
C TYR A 103 -34.85 16.63 -42.54
N PRO A 104 -36.06 17.11 -42.87
CA PRO A 104 -36.57 17.06 -44.24
C PRO A 104 -35.74 17.87 -45.25
N ASP A 105 -35.10 18.95 -44.77
CA ASP A 105 -34.26 19.85 -45.58
C ASP A 105 -32.88 19.26 -45.92
N ALA A 106 -32.49 18.15 -45.28
CA ALA A 106 -31.22 17.50 -45.56
C ALA A 106 -31.30 16.70 -46.89
N LYS A 107 -30.29 16.87 -47.73
CA LYS A 107 -30.12 16.08 -48.95
C LYS A 107 -29.65 14.66 -48.62
N VAL A 108 -30.12 13.66 -49.36
CA VAL A 108 -29.84 12.25 -49.08
C VAL A 108 -28.92 11.67 -50.15
N VAL A 109 -27.76 11.16 -49.73
CA VAL A 109 -26.82 10.45 -50.61
C VAL A 109 -26.86 8.97 -50.28
N VAL A 110 -27.35 8.17 -51.22
CA VAL A 110 -27.43 6.71 -51.12
C VAL A 110 -26.09 6.13 -51.57
N LEU A 111 -25.14 6.05 -50.63
CA LEU A 111 -23.78 5.59 -50.87
C LEU A 111 -23.71 4.06 -50.88
N ASN A 112 -23.78 3.48 -52.07
CA ASN A 112 -23.87 2.05 -52.26
C ASN A 112 -22.59 1.43 -52.85
N ARG A 113 -22.49 0.11 -52.73
CA ARG A 113 -21.43 -0.75 -53.25
C ARG A 113 -22.03 -2.09 -53.63
N ASP A 114 -21.46 -2.69 -54.67
CA ASP A 114 -21.69 -4.10 -55.02
C ASP A 114 -21.70 -5.00 -53.76
N PRO A 115 -22.82 -5.70 -53.46
CA PRO A 115 -23.00 -6.42 -52.19
C PRO A 115 -21.93 -7.49 -51.94
N ASP A 116 -21.52 -8.21 -52.98
CA ASP A 116 -20.49 -9.25 -52.88
C ASP A 116 -19.13 -8.63 -52.51
N LYS A 117 -18.73 -7.55 -53.18
CA LYS A 117 -17.49 -6.82 -52.87
C LYS A 117 -17.54 -6.13 -51.50
N TRP A 118 -18.73 -5.73 -51.04
CA TRP A 118 -18.91 -5.21 -49.70
C TRP A 118 -18.69 -6.31 -48.64
N TYR A 119 -19.34 -7.47 -48.81
CA TYR A 119 -19.25 -8.60 -47.89
C TYR A 119 -17.80 -9.03 -47.66
N GLU A 120 -17.05 -9.23 -48.75
CA GLU A 120 -15.62 -9.57 -48.69
C GLU A 120 -14.79 -8.50 -47.97
N SER A 121 -15.11 -7.21 -48.21
CA SER A 121 -14.41 -6.12 -47.56
C SER A 121 -14.66 -6.09 -46.05
N ALA A 122 -15.89 -6.33 -45.61
CA ALA A 122 -16.29 -6.38 -44.21
C ALA A 122 -15.71 -7.62 -43.49
N LEU A 123 -15.69 -8.78 -44.16
CA LEU A 123 -15.13 -10.04 -43.64
C LEU A 123 -13.63 -9.89 -43.32
N HIS A 124 -12.86 -9.37 -44.26
CA HIS A 124 -11.41 -9.22 -44.09
C HIS A 124 -10.97 -8.01 -43.23
N THR A 125 -11.91 -7.24 -42.68
CA THR A 125 -11.59 -6.08 -41.84
C THR A 125 -12.28 -6.12 -40.48
N VAL A 126 -13.59 -5.89 -40.44
CA VAL A 126 -14.38 -5.76 -39.22
C VAL A 126 -14.51 -7.10 -38.51
N HIS A 127 -14.87 -8.16 -39.25
CA HIS A 127 -15.05 -9.49 -38.66
C HIS A 127 -13.75 -10.00 -38.05
N LYS A 128 -12.65 -9.98 -38.83
CA LYS A 128 -11.32 -10.41 -38.36
C LYS A 128 -10.86 -9.67 -37.10
N ALA A 129 -11.10 -8.36 -37.02
CA ALA A 129 -10.71 -7.54 -35.87
C ALA A 129 -11.46 -7.90 -34.57
N ILE A 130 -12.62 -8.54 -34.67
CA ILE A 130 -13.48 -8.91 -33.54
C ILE A 130 -13.25 -10.38 -33.14
N THR A 131 -13.01 -11.28 -34.10
CA THR A 131 -12.97 -12.74 -33.85
C THR A 131 -11.56 -13.28 -33.57
N GLU A 132 -10.52 -12.69 -34.17
CA GLU A 132 -9.13 -13.18 -34.05
C GLU A 132 -8.31 -12.41 -33.00
N ILE A 133 -8.80 -12.36 -31.75
CA ILE A 133 -8.12 -11.64 -30.65
C ILE A 133 -7.23 -12.60 -29.83
N PRO A 134 -5.89 -12.39 -29.76
CA PRO A 134 -5.00 -13.21 -28.96
C PRO A 134 -5.34 -13.21 -27.47
N LEU A 135 -5.04 -14.30 -26.75
CA LEU A 135 -5.32 -14.43 -25.31
C LEU A 135 -4.69 -13.29 -24.48
N SER A 136 -3.46 -12.88 -24.79
CA SER A 136 -2.80 -11.75 -24.14
C SER A 136 -3.59 -10.44 -24.28
N THR A 137 -4.21 -10.21 -25.44
CA THR A 137 -5.04 -9.04 -25.69
C THR A 137 -6.37 -9.14 -24.92
N LYS A 138 -6.94 -10.34 -24.77
CA LYS A 138 -8.14 -10.57 -23.93
C LYS A 138 -7.88 -10.25 -22.46
N ILE A 139 -6.71 -10.63 -21.93
CA ILE A 139 -6.31 -10.31 -20.55
C ILE A 139 -6.19 -8.78 -20.37
N ILE A 140 -5.54 -8.09 -21.31
CA ILE A 140 -5.43 -6.63 -21.29
C ILE A 140 -6.82 -5.97 -21.35
N GLN A 141 -7.72 -6.48 -22.21
CA GLN A 141 -9.09 -5.99 -22.30
C GLN A 141 -9.87 -6.19 -21.01
N LEU A 142 -9.71 -7.33 -20.33
CA LEU A 142 -10.36 -7.59 -19.04
C LEU A 142 -9.84 -6.65 -17.95
N TYR A 143 -8.52 -6.42 -17.90
CA TYR A 143 -7.91 -5.45 -17.00
C TYR A 143 -8.46 -4.03 -17.25
N CYS A 144 -8.50 -3.60 -18.51
CA CYS A 144 -9.09 -2.32 -18.88
C CYS A 144 -10.57 -2.26 -18.53
N TYR A 145 -11.34 -3.32 -18.76
CA TYR A 145 -12.76 -3.36 -18.42
C TYR A 145 -13.00 -3.21 -16.91
N ALA A 146 -12.17 -3.83 -16.07
CA ALA A 146 -12.28 -3.71 -14.61
C ALA A 146 -11.99 -2.28 -14.12
N LEU A 147 -11.03 -1.60 -14.74
CA LEU A 147 -10.46 -0.36 -14.18
C LEU A 147 -10.72 0.90 -15.00
N ASP A 148 -11.30 0.83 -16.19
CA ASP A 148 -11.59 1.96 -17.08
C ASP A 148 -13.07 1.98 -17.51
N GLU A 149 -13.79 3.00 -17.04
CA GLU A 149 -15.21 3.19 -17.32
C GLU A 149 -15.50 3.38 -18.81
N GLN A 150 -14.65 4.11 -19.53
CA GLN A 150 -14.80 4.33 -20.97
C GLN A 150 -14.69 3.02 -21.75
N THR A 151 -13.81 2.11 -21.33
CA THR A 151 -13.72 0.77 -21.92
C THR A 151 -15.00 -0.03 -21.68
N ARG A 152 -15.65 0.11 -20.52
CA ARG A 152 -16.94 -0.55 -20.26
C ARG A 152 -18.08 0.01 -21.12
N SER A 153 -18.18 1.34 -21.23
CA SER A 153 -19.17 2.00 -22.08
C SER A 153 -18.99 1.59 -23.56
N TRP A 154 -17.75 1.61 -24.06
CA TRP A 154 -17.42 1.12 -25.39
C TRP A 154 -17.78 -0.36 -25.61
N ALA A 155 -17.45 -1.23 -24.65
CA ALA A 155 -17.79 -2.65 -24.73
C ALA A 155 -19.31 -2.89 -24.72
N ARG A 156 -20.06 -2.11 -23.93
CA ARG A 156 -21.53 -2.14 -23.92
C ARG A 156 -22.10 -1.71 -25.28
N PHE A 157 -21.63 -0.60 -25.83
CA PHE A 157 -22.03 -0.12 -27.15
C PHE A 157 -21.78 -1.17 -28.24
N LEU A 158 -20.58 -1.75 -28.29
CA LEU A 158 -20.26 -2.81 -29.26
C LEU A 158 -21.15 -4.04 -29.08
N LYS A 159 -21.46 -4.43 -27.83
CA LYS A 159 -22.37 -5.54 -27.54
C LYS A 159 -23.77 -5.25 -28.06
N VAL A 160 -24.32 -4.07 -27.77
CA VAL A 160 -25.67 -3.66 -28.18
C VAL A 160 -25.76 -3.54 -29.70
N MET A 161 -24.79 -2.90 -30.34
CA MET A 161 -24.71 -2.81 -31.80
C MET A 161 -24.65 -4.19 -32.46
N LYS A 162 -23.84 -5.12 -31.93
CA LYS A 162 -23.77 -6.49 -32.43
C LYS A 162 -25.10 -7.22 -32.25
N SER A 163 -25.70 -7.16 -31.07
CA SER A 163 -26.92 -7.92 -30.75
C SER A 163 -28.19 -7.40 -31.43
N HIS A 164 -28.25 -6.12 -31.80
CA HIS A 164 -29.49 -5.52 -32.30
C HIS A 164 -29.40 -5.00 -33.73
N CYS A 165 -28.23 -4.56 -34.19
CA CYS A 165 -28.08 -3.96 -35.53
C CYS A 165 -27.34 -4.88 -36.50
N LEU A 166 -26.54 -5.82 -36.00
CA LEU A 166 -25.72 -6.74 -36.80
C LEU A 166 -25.92 -8.17 -36.29
N ASP A 167 -27.18 -8.60 -36.18
CA ASP A 167 -27.58 -9.90 -35.61
C ASP A 167 -27.37 -11.06 -36.59
N PHE A 168 -26.13 -11.20 -37.05
CA PHE A 168 -25.65 -12.29 -37.88
C PHE A 168 -24.14 -12.50 -37.66
N ASP A 169 -23.68 -13.74 -37.84
CA ASP A 169 -22.26 -14.05 -37.89
C ASP A 169 -21.73 -13.75 -39.31
N HIS A 170 -21.07 -12.61 -39.47
CA HIS A 170 -20.49 -12.18 -40.76
C HIS A 170 -19.56 -13.21 -41.41
N GLY A 171 -18.97 -14.14 -40.65
CA GLY A 171 -18.08 -15.18 -41.18
C GLY A 171 -18.81 -16.45 -41.63
N LYS A 172 -20.06 -16.66 -41.19
CA LYS A 172 -20.82 -17.91 -41.39
C LYS A 172 -22.15 -17.72 -42.10
N GLU A 173 -22.73 -16.52 -42.03
CA GLU A 173 -24.10 -16.23 -42.46
C GLU A 173 -24.10 -15.17 -43.57
N ARG A 174 -23.43 -15.48 -44.69
CA ARG A 174 -23.27 -14.59 -45.84
C ARG A 174 -24.58 -14.00 -46.34
N ASP A 175 -25.58 -14.85 -46.57
CA ASP A 175 -26.85 -14.42 -47.16
C ASP A 175 -27.62 -13.49 -46.22
N LYS A 176 -27.53 -13.70 -44.90
CA LYS A 176 -28.11 -12.77 -43.91
C LYS A 176 -27.38 -11.43 -43.90
N ALA A 177 -26.05 -11.44 -44.03
CA ALA A 177 -25.26 -10.21 -44.10
C ALA A 177 -25.60 -9.38 -45.35
N ILE A 178 -25.76 -10.04 -46.51
CA ILE A 178 -26.17 -9.38 -47.76
C ILE A 178 -27.60 -8.87 -47.66
N ALA A 179 -28.54 -9.68 -47.18
CA ALA A 179 -29.93 -9.26 -47.00
C ALA A 179 -30.05 -8.06 -46.03
N TRP A 180 -29.24 -8.05 -44.97
CA TRP A 180 -29.14 -6.91 -44.07
C TRP A 180 -28.65 -5.65 -44.80
N PHE A 181 -27.58 -5.78 -45.60
CA PHE A 181 -27.01 -4.68 -46.36
C PHE A 181 -28.01 -4.10 -47.36
N GLU A 182 -28.63 -4.94 -48.19
CA GLU A 182 -29.64 -4.55 -49.18
C GLU A 182 -30.89 -3.94 -48.52
N GLY A 183 -31.31 -4.49 -47.37
CA GLY A 183 -32.45 -4.00 -46.61
C GLY A 183 -32.31 -2.53 -46.20
N GLN A 184 -31.10 -2.06 -45.86
CA GLN A 184 -30.87 -0.65 -45.51
C GLN A 184 -31.18 0.30 -46.68
N TYR A 185 -30.84 -0.09 -47.91
CA TYR A 185 -31.10 0.74 -49.10
C TYR A 185 -32.56 0.67 -49.51
N LYS A 186 -33.14 -0.54 -49.49
CA LYS A 186 -34.57 -0.74 -49.77
C LYS A 186 -35.45 0.13 -48.86
N GLU A 187 -35.16 0.14 -47.56
CA GLU A 187 -35.90 0.97 -46.60
C GLU A 187 -35.81 2.47 -46.93
N CYS A 188 -34.65 2.95 -47.39
CA CYS A 188 -34.50 4.33 -47.84
C CYS A 188 -35.35 4.63 -49.08
N HIS A 189 -35.34 3.75 -50.09
CA HIS A 189 -36.11 3.92 -51.33
C HIS A 189 -37.62 3.92 -51.11
N GLU A 190 -38.11 3.15 -50.13
CA GLU A 190 -39.53 3.07 -49.83
C GLU A 190 -40.06 4.29 -49.08
N ARG A 191 -39.23 4.90 -48.22
CA ARG A 191 -39.65 5.96 -47.29
C ARG A 191 -39.25 7.36 -47.73
N ILE A 192 -38.18 7.50 -48.52
CA ILE A 192 -37.64 8.80 -48.92
C ILE A 192 -37.97 9.10 -50.39
N PRO A 193 -38.51 10.29 -50.71
CA PRO A 193 -38.77 10.70 -52.09
C PRO A 193 -37.52 10.64 -52.97
N ALA A 194 -37.65 10.08 -54.18
CA ALA A 194 -36.54 9.83 -55.09
C ALA A 194 -35.82 11.12 -55.55
N ASP A 195 -36.54 12.24 -55.66
CA ASP A 195 -35.99 13.55 -56.00
C ASP A 195 -35.04 14.12 -54.93
N ARG A 196 -35.15 13.63 -53.68
CA ARG A 196 -34.23 13.97 -52.58
C ARG A 196 -33.01 13.07 -52.51
N CYS A 197 -32.99 11.96 -53.25
CA CYS A 197 -31.96 10.94 -53.18
C CYS A 197 -30.99 11.03 -54.36
N LEU A 198 -29.70 10.94 -54.08
CA LEU A 198 -28.65 10.66 -55.06
C LEU A 198 -28.16 9.23 -54.90
N GLU A 199 -28.38 8.39 -55.91
CA GLU A 199 -27.68 7.11 -56.04
C GLU A 199 -26.21 7.36 -56.35
N TYR A 200 -25.31 6.86 -55.49
CA TYR A 200 -23.90 7.21 -55.57
C TYR A 200 -22.97 6.07 -55.19
N THR A 201 -21.88 5.92 -55.93
CA THR A 201 -20.70 5.15 -55.51
C THR A 201 -19.45 6.02 -55.55
N ILE A 202 -18.43 5.71 -54.73
CA ILE A 202 -17.16 6.47 -54.67
C ILE A 202 -16.45 6.57 -56.04
N LYS A 203 -16.83 5.74 -57.02
CA LYS A 203 -16.28 5.80 -58.38
C LYS A 203 -16.82 6.96 -59.20
N ASP A 204 -17.97 7.52 -58.85
CA ASP A 204 -18.67 8.52 -59.66
C ASP A 204 -18.01 9.91 -59.58
N GLY A 205 -17.21 10.16 -58.55
CA GLY A 205 -16.39 11.38 -58.47
C GLY A 205 -17.20 12.64 -58.09
N TRP A 206 -16.65 13.82 -58.41
CA TRP A 206 -17.19 15.08 -57.89
C TRP A 206 -18.50 15.52 -58.52
N GLU A 207 -18.62 15.42 -59.85
CA GLU A 207 -19.69 16.04 -60.63
C GLU A 207 -21.11 15.72 -60.10
N PRO A 208 -21.55 14.45 -60.02
CA PRO A 208 -22.91 14.14 -59.55
C PRO A 208 -23.13 14.49 -58.07
N LEU A 209 -22.09 14.39 -57.24
CA LEU A 209 -22.17 14.76 -55.83
C LEU A 209 -22.34 16.28 -55.64
N CYS A 210 -21.57 17.07 -56.39
CA CYS A 210 -21.58 18.53 -56.31
C CYS A 210 -22.89 19.11 -56.86
N GLU A 211 -23.36 18.58 -57.99
CA GLU A 211 -24.65 18.95 -58.58
C GLU A 211 -25.80 18.69 -57.61
N HIS A 212 -25.89 17.46 -57.09
CA HIS A 212 -26.93 17.11 -56.14
C HIS A 212 -26.87 17.99 -54.89
N LEU A 213 -25.68 18.25 -54.34
CA LEU A 213 -25.52 19.07 -53.14
C LEU A 213 -25.66 20.58 -53.40
N GLY A 214 -25.58 21.03 -54.64
CA GLY A 214 -25.69 22.45 -55.02
C GLY A 214 -24.46 23.26 -54.61
N VAL A 215 -23.27 22.67 -54.73
CA VAL A 215 -21.98 23.27 -54.37
C VAL A 215 -20.99 23.14 -55.53
N PRO A 216 -20.00 24.02 -55.67
CA PRO A 216 -19.00 23.91 -56.74
C PRO A 216 -18.03 22.75 -56.49
N ILE A 217 -17.48 22.20 -57.58
CA ILE A 217 -16.37 21.23 -57.52
C ILE A 217 -15.16 21.90 -56.85
N PRO A 218 -14.52 21.25 -55.86
CA PRO A 218 -13.41 21.85 -55.13
C PRO A 218 -12.16 21.95 -56.01
N THR A 219 -11.41 23.04 -55.87
CA THR A 219 -10.17 23.29 -56.60
C THR A 219 -8.97 23.38 -55.67
N ILE A 220 -7.80 22.98 -56.16
CA ILE A 220 -6.50 23.11 -55.47
C ILE A 220 -5.50 23.79 -56.40
N LYS A 221 -4.50 24.48 -55.82
CA LYS A 221 -3.36 24.99 -56.59
C LYS A 221 -2.37 23.86 -56.86
N ASP A 222 -2.01 23.67 -58.13
CA ASP A 222 -0.91 22.79 -58.51
C ASP A 222 0.39 23.31 -57.86
N PRO A 223 1.10 22.51 -57.05
CA PRO A 223 2.35 22.94 -56.44
C PRO A 223 3.49 23.15 -57.46
N ARG A 224 3.39 22.61 -58.68
CA ARG A 224 4.37 22.74 -59.76
C ARG A 224 4.08 23.91 -60.70
N THR A 225 2.82 24.14 -61.07
CA THR A 225 2.45 25.17 -62.05
C THR A 225 1.80 26.41 -61.42
N GLY A 226 1.29 26.30 -60.19
CA GLY A 226 0.56 27.38 -59.50
C GLY A 226 -0.88 27.60 -59.97
N GLU A 227 -1.31 26.89 -61.02
CA GLU A 227 -2.66 26.99 -61.59
C GLU A 227 -3.71 26.29 -60.71
N LEU A 228 -4.95 26.77 -60.75
CA LEU A 228 -6.07 26.11 -60.10
C LEU A 228 -6.55 24.93 -60.95
N MET A 229 -6.56 23.75 -60.36
CA MET A 229 -7.13 22.54 -60.97
C MET A 229 -8.18 21.92 -60.04
N GLU A 230 -9.00 21.02 -60.59
CA GLU A 230 -9.91 20.19 -59.80
C GLU A 230 -9.14 19.38 -58.77
N ALA A 231 -9.60 19.40 -57.52
CA ALA A 231 -9.01 18.59 -56.47
C ALA A 231 -9.26 17.10 -56.76
N PRO A 232 -8.29 16.19 -56.56
CA PRO A 232 -8.54 14.77 -56.71
C PRO A 232 -9.59 14.31 -55.68
N PHE A 233 -10.57 13.51 -56.12
CA PHE A 233 -11.56 12.95 -55.20
C PHE A 233 -10.87 12.10 -54.12
N PRO A 234 -11.15 12.30 -52.82
CA PRO A 234 -10.45 11.59 -51.76
C PRO A 234 -10.74 10.09 -51.82
N ARG A 235 -9.70 9.27 -52.00
CA ARG A 235 -9.79 7.80 -51.98
C ARG A 235 -9.08 7.24 -50.75
N ILE A 236 -9.76 7.32 -49.61
CA ILE A 236 -9.24 6.84 -48.33
C ILE A 236 -9.72 5.41 -48.11
N ASN A 237 -8.88 4.43 -48.45
CA ASN A 237 -9.17 3.03 -48.18
C ASN A 237 -7.92 2.29 -47.73
N ASP A 238 -7.49 2.58 -46.51
CA ASP A 238 -6.33 1.92 -45.93
C ASP A 238 -6.73 1.07 -44.70
N ARG A 239 -6.56 -0.25 -44.84
CA ARG A 239 -6.76 -1.24 -43.77
C ARG A 239 -5.71 -1.07 -42.65
N GLU A 240 -4.53 -0.57 -42.97
CA GLU A 240 -3.45 -0.34 -42.03
C GLU A 240 -3.81 0.76 -41.03
N SER A 241 -4.35 1.89 -41.51
CA SER A 241 -4.87 2.98 -40.69
C SER A 241 -5.91 2.52 -39.65
N PHE A 242 -6.79 1.57 -40.00
CA PHE A 242 -7.73 0.98 -39.05
C PHE A 242 -7.01 0.22 -37.93
N GLN A 243 -6.04 -0.63 -38.28
CA GLN A 243 -5.26 -1.40 -37.29
C GLN A 243 -4.43 -0.48 -36.37
N ILE A 244 -3.86 0.59 -36.91
CA ILE A 244 -3.15 1.62 -36.13
C ILE A 244 -4.10 2.26 -35.11
N ASN A 245 -5.32 2.60 -35.51
CA ASN A 245 -6.30 3.22 -34.62
C ASN A 245 -6.77 2.27 -33.51
N VAL A 246 -6.98 0.98 -33.82
CA VAL A 246 -7.29 -0.05 -32.81
C VAL A 246 -6.16 -0.16 -31.78
N LYS A 247 -4.90 -0.25 -32.23
CA LYS A 247 -3.73 -0.31 -31.33
C LYS A 247 -3.60 0.95 -30.47
N ARG A 248 -3.80 2.13 -31.04
CA ARG A 248 -3.81 3.40 -30.30
C ARG A 248 -4.92 3.45 -29.26
N GLY A 249 -6.11 2.98 -29.60
CA GLY A 249 -7.25 2.88 -28.67
C GLY A 249 -6.91 2.01 -27.46
N MET A 250 -6.36 0.81 -27.71
CA MET A 250 -5.92 -0.11 -26.65
C MET A 250 -4.87 0.52 -25.73
N LYS A 251 -3.86 1.19 -26.29
CA LYS A 251 -2.81 1.88 -25.52
C LYS A 251 -3.39 2.96 -24.61
N ARG A 252 -4.38 3.72 -25.09
CA ARG A 252 -5.08 4.74 -24.30
C ARG A 252 -5.91 4.12 -23.17
N SER A 253 -6.66 3.05 -23.44
CA SER A 253 -7.40 2.32 -22.41
C SER A 253 -6.47 1.77 -21.33
N LEU A 254 -5.35 1.17 -21.71
CA LEU A 254 -4.36 0.66 -20.76
C LEU A 254 -3.77 1.77 -19.89
N ALA A 255 -3.44 2.92 -20.48
CA ALA A 255 -2.93 4.06 -19.72
C ALA A 255 -3.93 4.58 -18.68
N ARG A 256 -5.23 4.67 -19.04
CA ARG A 256 -6.29 5.05 -18.10
C ARG A 256 -6.49 4.01 -17.00
N ALA A 257 -6.51 2.72 -17.36
CA ALA A 257 -6.63 1.63 -16.40
C ALA A 257 -5.48 1.64 -15.39
N ASN A 258 -4.24 1.84 -15.84
CA ASN A 258 -3.06 1.97 -14.97
C ASN A 258 -3.20 3.17 -14.02
N LYS A 259 -3.63 4.33 -14.53
CA LYS A 259 -3.88 5.52 -13.69
C LYS A 259 -4.92 5.22 -12.59
N ASN A 260 -6.02 4.58 -12.96
CA ASN A 260 -7.07 4.22 -12.00
C ASN A 260 -6.61 3.16 -11.00
N ALA A 261 -5.76 2.21 -11.41
CA ALA A 261 -5.13 1.24 -10.51
C ALA A 261 -4.26 1.93 -9.46
N ILE A 262 -3.40 2.86 -9.88
CA ILE A 262 -2.52 3.62 -8.97
C ILE A 262 -3.34 4.42 -7.97
N LEU A 263 -4.41 5.10 -8.44
CA LEU A 263 -5.31 5.84 -7.55
C LEU A 263 -6.02 4.94 -6.54
N LEU A 264 -6.44 3.74 -6.95
CA LEU A 264 -7.07 2.77 -6.07
C LEU A 264 -6.09 2.27 -4.99
N VAL A 265 -4.87 1.91 -5.38
CA VAL A 265 -3.80 1.51 -4.44
C VAL A 265 -3.50 2.64 -3.46
N GLY A 266 -3.37 3.88 -3.94
CA GLY A 266 -3.16 5.06 -3.09
C GLY A 266 -4.28 5.27 -2.07
N ARG A 267 -5.54 5.13 -2.47
CA ARG A 267 -6.69 5.21 -1.55
C ARG A 267 -6.67 4.11 -0.49
N LEU A 268 -6.37 2.86 -0.88
CA LEU A 268 -6.25 1.75 0.04
C LEU A 268 -5.11 1.95 1.05
N ALA A 269 -3.97 2.48 0.60
CA ALA A 269 -2.85 2.81 1.48
C ALA A 269 -3.23 3.90 2.50
N MET A 270 -3.94 4.96 2.09
CA MET A 270 -4.42 5.99 3.02
C MET A 270 -5.41 5.43 4.06
N VAL A 271 -6.35 4.57 3.65
CA VAL A 271 -7.27 3.90 4.58
C VAL A 271 -6.51 3.03 5.57
N SER A 272 -5.51 2.28 5.10
CA SER A 272 -4.65 1.47 5.96
C SER A 272 -3.89 2.31 6.99
N MET A 273 -3.26 3.41 6.56
CA MET A 273 -2.59 4.35 7.47
C MET A 273 -3.55 4.95 8.51
N HIS A 274 -4.77 5.31 8.10
CA HIS A 274 -5.78 5.84 9.01
C HIS A 274 -6.20 4.79 10.05
N MET A 275 -6.43 3.54 9.63
CA MET A 275 -6.73 2.41 10.52
C MET A 275 -5.60 2.15 11.51
N MET A 276 -4.33 2.21 11.10
CA MET A 276 -3.17 2.04 11.99
C MET A 276 -3.13 3.12 13.09
N LYS A 277 -3.40 4.38 12.73
CA LYS A 277 -3.49 5.48 13.71
C LYS A 277 -4.62 5.25 14.72
N ILE A 278 -5.81 4.87 14.25
CA ILE A 278 -6.95 4.56 15.13
C ILE A 278 -6.62 3.41 16.08
N ARG A 279 -6.02 2.33 15.56
CA ARG A 279 -5.60 1.16 16.34
C ARG A 279 -4.66 1.56 17.47
N SER A 280 -3.57 2.24 17.15
CA SER A 280 -2.56 2.67 18.12
C SER A 280 -3.15 3.62 19.19
N ARG A 281 -4.01 4.57 18.80
CA ARG A 281 -4.71 5.46 19.76
C ARG A 281 -5.57 4.68 20.75
N ARG A 282 -6.41 3.77 20.27
CA ARG A 282 -7.34 3.00 21.12
C ARG A 282 -6.62 2.02 22.04
N ILE A 283 -5.53 1.40 21.58
CA ILE A 283 -4.68 0.56 22.43
C ILE A 283 -4.02 1.42 23.52
N SER A 284 -3.43 2.57 23.16
CA SER A 284 -2.79 3.46 24.13
C SER A 284 -3.76 3.91 25.23
N ALA A 285 -4.99 4.27 24.86
CA ALA A 285 -6.02 4.67 25.82
C ALA A 285 -6.43 3.53 26.76
N SER A 286 -6.51 2.29 26.24
CA SER A 286 -6.86 1.13 27.05
C SER A 286 -5.83 0.86 28.16
N ILE A 287 -4.55 1.08 27.84
CA ILE A 287 -3.43 0.87 28.78
C ILE A 287 -3.44 1.97 29.85
N ALA A 288 -3.46 3.24 29.43
CA ALA A 288 -3.44 4.37 30.36
C ALA A 288 -4.69 4.43 31.26
N ASP A 289 -5.88 4.11 30.72
CA ASP A 289 -7.11 3.96 31.52
C ASP A 289 -6.97 2.88 32.60
N ALA A 290 -6.24 1.78 32.34
CA ALA A 290 -6.07 0.69 33.29
C ALA A 290 -5.06 1.02 34.41
N ILE A 291 -4.00 1.78 34.09
CA ILE A 291 -2.98 2.19 35.06
C ILE A 291 -3.50 3.30 35.98
N THR A 292 -4.22 4.29 35.42
CA THR A 292 -4.68 5.47 36.16
C THR A 292 -5.94 5.22 37.01
N GLN A 293 -6.56 4.05 36.90
CA GLN A 293 -7.69 3.66 37.75
C GLN A 293 -7.22 3.37 39.20
N PRO A 294 -7.94 3.86 40.22
CA PRO A 294 -7.61 3.60 41.61
C PRO A 294 -7.69 2.11 41.95
N VAL A 295 -6.73 1.61 42.74
CA VAL A 295 -6.59 0.19 43.14
C VAL A 295 -7.72 -0.28 44.08
N THR A 296 -8.57 0.63 44.55
CA THR A 296 -9.73 0.30 45.39
C THR A 296 -10.78 -0.42 44.54
N GLY A 297 -11.07 -1.68 44.86
CA GLY A 297 -12.01 -2.57 44.17
C GLY A 297 -13.48 -2.12 44.22
N VAL A 298 -13.78 -0.93 43.72
CA VAL A 298 -15.13 -0.50 43.41
C VAL A 298 -15.41 -0.93 41.99
N GLU A 299 -16.09 -2.07 41.84
CA GLU A 299 -16.80 -2.39 40.60
C GLU A 299 -17.59 -1.14 40.19
N ARG A 300 -17.25 -0.56 39.02
CA ARG A 300 -18.06 0.50 38.43
C ARG A 300 -19.51 0.01 38.43
N GLN A 301 -20.40 0.73 39.11
CA GLN A 301 -21.82 0.48 38.97
C GLN A 301 -22.15 0.52 37.47
N PRO A 302 -22.79 -0.52 36.92
CA PRO A 302 -23.14 -0.53 35.51
C PRO A 302 -24.02 0.69 35.24
N GLY A 303 -23.64 1.51 34.27
CA GLY A 303 -24.52 2.54 33.76
C GLY A 303 -25.87 1.94 33.32
N CYS A 304 -26.85 2.80 33.03
CA CYS A 304 -28.25 2.49 32.66
C CYS A 304 -28.49 1.31 31.67
N LEU A 305 -27.46 0.81 30.98
CA LEU A 305 -27.50 -0.36 30.11
C LEU A 305 -27.26 -1.67 30.89
N GLY A 306 -28.17 -2.64 30.75
CA GLY A 306 -28.13 -3.91 31.47
C GLY A 306 -26.88 -4.78 31.22
N PRO A 307 -26.56 -5.72 32.12
CA PRO A 307 -25.30 -6.51 32.11
C PRO A 307 -25.01 -7.24 30.79
N CYS A 308 -26.04 -7.76 30.11
CA CYS A 308 -25.90 -8.46 28.84
C CYS A 308 -25.40 -7.55 27.70
N ILE A 309 -25.87 -6.30 27.67
CA ILE A 309 -25.45 -5.32 26.65
C ILE A 309 -23.99 -4.94 26.87
N GLN A 310 -23.56 -4.79 28.12
CA GLN A 310 -22.17 -4.49 28.45
C GLN A 310 -21.23 -5.67 28.14
N ALA A 311 -21.67 -6.90 28.41
CA ALA A 311 -20.92 -8.10 28.03
C ALA A 311 -20.78 -8.24 26.51
N ALA A 312 -21.86 -8.00 25.75
CA ALA A 312 -21.83 -8.01 24.30
C ALA A 312 -20.92 -6.89 23.75
N ALA A 313 -21.03 -5.66 24.24
CA ALA A 313 -20.19 -4.55 23.83
C ALA A 313 -18.70 -4.82 24.12
N ALA A 314 -18.38 -5.40 25.29
CA ALA A 314 -17.02 -5.80 25.62
C ALA A 314 -16.51 -6.91 24.69
N PHE A 315 -17.34 -7.89 24.34
CA PHE A 315 -16.97 -8.93 23.39
C PHE A 315 -16.67 -8.36 22.00
N PHE A 316 -17.48 -7.42 21.49
CA PHE A 316 -17.25 -6.80 20.17
C PHE A 316 -16.17 -5.71 20.15
N ALA A 317 -15.48 -5.47 21.28
CA ALA A 317 -14.36 -4.54 21.33
C ALA A 317 -13.23 -5.01 20.40
N PHE A 318 -12.87 -4.16 19.44
CA PHE A 318 -11.89 -4.49 18.40
C PHE A 318 -10.49 -3.91 18.72
N TYR A 319 -10.40 -2.62 19.05
CA TYR A 319 -9.11 -1.97 19.39
C TYR A 319 -9.02 -1.44 20.83
N ARG A 320 -10.14 -0.97 21.41
CA ARG A 320 -10.18 -0.43 22.77
C ARG A 320 -10.63 -1.55 23.71
N LEU A 321 -9.69 -2.20 24.36
CA LEU A 321 -9.97 -3.33 25.24
C LEU A 321 -10.14 -2.84 26.67
N ASN A 322 -10.99 -3.49 27.45
CA ASN A 322 -11.04 -3.23 28.89
C ASN A 322 -9.90 -4.03 29.55
N LEU A 323 -8.87 -3.33 30.01
CA LEU A 323 -7.70 -3.92 30.64
C LEU A 323 -7.77 -3.75 32.17
N ALA A 324 -7.26 -4.74 32.90
CA ALA A 324 -7.11 -4.72 34.35
C ALA A 324 -5.64 -4.95 34.72
N ARG A 325 -5.23 -4.48 35.90
CA ARG A 325 -3.88 -4.68 36.43
C ARG A 325 -3.75 -6.09 37.01
N TYR A 326 -2.69 -6.80 36.62
CA TYR A 326 -2.33 -8.11 37.14
C TYR A 326 -1.62 -7.93 38.48
N ARG A 327 -2.11 -8.57 39.55
CA ARG A 327 -1.53 -8.52 40.91
C ARG A 327 -1.10 -7.10 41.35
N PRO A 328 -2.04 -6.12 41.35
CA PRO A 328 -1.70 -4.71 41.57
C PRO A 328 -1.02 -4.44 42.91
N ALA A 329 -1.32 -5.22 43.96
CA ALA A 329 -0.71 -5.09 45.28
C ALA A 329 0.79 -5.43 45.29
N ASP A 330 1.21 -6.45 44.54
CA ASP A 330 2.63 -6.85 44.48
C ASP A 330 3.44 -5.80 43.71
N PHE A 331 2.92 -5.31 42.59
CA PHE A 331 3.57 -4.23 41.85
C PHE A 331 3.58 -2.91 42.63
N LEU A 332 2.50 -2.57 43.33
CA LEU A 332 2.46 -1.42 44.23
C LEU A 332 3.54 -1.53 45.32
N ARG A 333 3.73 -2.71 45.91
CA ARG A 333 4.79 -2.95 46.90
C ARG A 333 6.18 -2.74 46.30
N LEU A 334 6.44 -3.26 45.10
CA LEU A 334 7.73 -3.06 44.41
C LEU A 334 7.97 -1.57 44.13
N ARG A 335 6.98 -0.86 43.59
CA ARG A 335 7.11 0.57 43.29
C ARG A 335 7.34 1.40 44.56
N LEU A 336 6.49 1.27 45.58
CA LEU A 336 6.58 2.08 46.81
C LEU A 336 7.73 1.70 47.74
N HIS A 337 7.93 0.41 48.00
CA HIS A 337 8.81 -0.04 49.10
C HIS A 337 10.18 -0.52 48.63
N VAL A 338 10.32 -0.92 47.37
CA VAL A 338 11.59 -1.42 46.82
C VAL A 338 12.27 -0.35 45.97
N TRP A 339 11.52 0.23 45.02
CA TRP A 339 12.04 1.23 44.09
C TRP A 339 11.73 2.68 44.49
N GLN A 340 10.91 2.88 45.53
CA GLN A 340 10.53 4.19 46.09
C GLN A 340 9.99 5.17 45.04
N LEU A 341 9.26 4.66 44.05
CA LEU A 341 8.56 5.49 43.08
C LEU A 341 7.38 6.18 43.75
N ASP A 342 7.27 7.49 43.51
CA ASP A 342 6.09 8.24 43.90
C ASP A 342 4.89 7.79 43.04
N GLU A 343 3.80 7.34 43.69
CA GLU A 343 2.66 6.76 42.98
C GLU A 343 1.85 7.81 42.20
N GLU A 344 1.84 9.06 42.67
CA GLU A 344 1.17 10.16 41.97
C GLU A 344 1.92 10.49 40.69
N ALA A 345 3.25 10.70 40.77
CA ALA A 345 4.12 10.90 39.61
C ALA A 345 4.11 9.70 38.64
N TYR A 346 4.05 8.47 39.17
CA TYR A 346 3.91 7.27 38.34
C TYR A 346 2.59 7.29 37.55
N SER A 347 1.46 7.53 38.21
CA SER A 347 0.15 7.59 37.58
C SER A 347 0.06 8.73 36.57
N ASP A 348 0.59 9.90 36.90
CA ASP A 348 0.60 11.09 36.05
C ASP A 348 1.48 10.91 34.81
N SER A 349 2.48 10.03 34.86
CA SER A 349 3.24 9.63 33.68
C SER A 349 2.36 9.01 32.58
N PHE A 350 1.18 8.47 32.91
CA PHE A 350 0.26 7.90 31.91
C PHE A 350 -0.82 8.89 31.47
N ARG A 351 -0.83 10.11 32.01
CA ARG A 351 -1.76 11.17 31.65
C ARG A 351 -1.11 12.10 30.63
N ASN A 352 -1.89 12.53 29.65
CA ASN A 352 -1.46 13.55 28.71
C ASN A 352 -1.83 14.92 29.30
N SER A 353 -0.84 15.75 29.62
CA SER A 353 -0.98 17.06 30.26
C SER A 353 -1.52 18.17 29.33
N SER A 354 -1.81 17.86 28.07
CA SER A 354 -2.22 18.86 27.07
C SER A 354 -3.65 19.40 27.18
N GLY A 355 -4.42 19.06 28.22
CA GLY A 355 -5.58 19.83 28.71
C GLY A 355 -6.72 20.11 27.71
N ARG A 356 -6.66 19.60 26.49
CA ARG A 356 -7.75 19.57 25.54
C ARG A 356 -8.28 18.16 25.54
N ASP A 357 -9.57 18.02 25.83
CA ASP A 357 -10.39 16.85 25.52
C ASP A 357 -10.48 16.63 23.98
N ASP A 358 -9.35 16.68 23.29
CA ASP A 358 -9.24 16.24 21.92
C ASP A 358 -9.06 14.72 21.97
N ASP A 359 -10.16 13.99 21.78
CA ASP A 359 -10.29 12.53 21.53
C ASP A 359 -9.40 12.04 20.34
N ALA A 360 -8.57 12.93 19.79
CA ALA A 360 -7.67 12.74 18.66
C ALA A 360 -6.19 12.54 19.04
N SER A 361 -5.75 12.78 20.28
CA SER A 361 -4.35 12.60 20.70
C SER A 361 -4.09 11.20 21.30
N HIS A 362 -2.87 10.67 21.14
CA HIS A 362 -2.51 9.43 21.82
C HIS A 362 -2.27 9.72 23.31
N GLN A 363 -2.74 8.84 24.21
CA GLN A 363 -2.41 8.93 25.63
C GLN A 363 -0.96 8.48 25.89
N LEU A 364 -0.44 7.54 25.08
CA LEU A 364 0.95 7.09 25.10
C LEU A 364 1.58 7.26 23.72
N VAL A 365 2.85 7.65 23.68
CA VAL A 365 3.57 7.92 22.44
C VAL A 365 3.98 6.58 21.80
N PRO A 366 3.50 6.23 20.58
CA PRO A 366 3.94 5.02 19.92
C PRO A 366 5.43 5.12 19.58
N VAL A 367 6.21 4.13 19.99
CA VAL A 367 7.60 3.98 19.56
C VAL A 367 7.57 3.17 18.27
N GLY A 368 8.28 3.61 17.23
CA GLY A 368 8.36 2.88 15.95
C GLY A 368 8.82 1.42 16.15
N ASP A 369 8.69 0.57 15.13
CA ASP A 369 8.99 -0.87 15.22
C ASP A 369 10.39 -1.14 15.82
N LEU A 370 10.44 -1.44 17.12
CA LEU A 370 11.64 -1.80 17.88
C LEU A 370 11.97 -3.30 17.78
N GLY A 371 11.35 -4.04 16.84
CA GLY A 371 11.76 -5.41 16.56
C GLY A 371 10.73 -6.28 15.84
N TYR A 372 11.23 -7.42 15.34
CA TYR A 372 10.49 -8.44 14.58
C TYR A 372 9.50 -9.28 15.40
N SER A 373 9.26 -8.95 16.68
CA SER A 373 8.47 -9.79 17.60
C SER A 373 6.95 -9.70 17.38
N GLY A 374 6.48 -8.76 16.55
CA GLY A 374 5.05 -8.45 16.40
C GLY A 374 4.46 -7.74 17.62
N SER A 375 5.30 -7.31 18.57
CA SER A 375 4.89 -6.52 19.72
C SER A 375 4.82 -5.03 19.40
N THR A 376 3.82 -4.35 19.95
CA THR A 376 3.69 -2.89 19.90
C THR A 376 4.36 -2.27 21.10
N PHE A 377 5.09 -1.17 20.88
CA PHE A 377 5.76 -0.41 21.91
C PHE A 377 5.15 1.00 22.06
N PHE A 378 5.03 1.46 23.29
CA PHE A 378 4.67 2.83 23.61
C PHE A 378 5.58 3.37 24.70
N THR A 379 5.76 4.67 24.77
CA THR A 379 6.41 5.37 25.88
C THR A 379 5.41 6.34 26.50
N THR A 380 5.52 6.57 27.81
CA THR A 380 4.76 7.63 28.48
C THR A 380 5.08 9.01 27.90
N PRO A 381 4.16 10.00 27.92
CA PRO A 381 4.42 11.34 27.41
C PRO A 381 5.67 12.03 27.98
N ASN A 382 6.01 11.75 29.24
CA ASN A 382 7.21 12.26 29.91
C ASN A 382 8.48 11.40 29.67
N GLY A 383 8.37 10.30 28.92
CA GLY A 383 9.51 9.45 28.61
C GLY A 383 9.92 8.45 29.69
N CYS A 384 9.35 8.48 30.89
CA CYS A 384 9.85 7.71 32.05
C CYS A 384 9.65 6.19 31.93
N PHE A 385 8.56 5.75 31.28
CA PHE A 385 8.20 4.33 31.21
C PHE A 385 7.96 3.86 29.77
N LEU A 386 8.35 2.61 29.51
CA LEU A 386 8.12 1.91 28.26
C LEU A 386 7.03 0.85 28.45
N VAL A 387 6.13 0.73 27.49
CA VAL A 387 5.08 -0.29 27.44
C VAL A 387 5.33 -1.22 26.28
N LYS A 388 5.41 -2.52 26.55
CA LYS A 388 5.58 -3.58 25.57
C LYS A 388 4.37 -4.51 25.58
N SER A 389 3.76 -4.74 24.43
CA SER A 389 2.72 -5.78 24.32
C SER A 389 3.31 -7.19 24.34
N LEU A 390 2.62 -8.14 24.95
CA LEU A 390 2.91 -9.57 24.86
C LEU A 390 1.81 -10.27 24.04
N PRO A 391 1.92 -10.32 22.70
CA PRO A 391 0.85 -10.84 21.85
C PRO A 391 0.73 -12.36 21.89
N ARG A 392 1.76 -13.07 22.38
CA ARG A 392 1.81 -14.54 22.35
C ARG A 392 1.42 -15.11 23.71
N SER A 393 0.55 -16.13 23.68
CA SER A 393 0.03 -16.72 24.91
C SER A 393 1.13 -17.24 25.84
N PHE A 394 2.13 -17.90 25.27
CA PHE A 394 3.23 -18.46 26.04
C PHE A 394 4.08 -17.38 26.74
N GLU A 395 4.20 -16.15 26.21
CA GLU A 395 5.02 -15.09 26.81
C GLU A 395 4.40 -14.60 28.11
N HIS A 396 3.12 -14.22 28.05
CA HIS A 396 2.42 -13.70 29.20
C HIS A 396 2.05 -14.79 30.21
N GLU A 397 1.75 -16.01 29.76
CA GLU A 397 1.52 -17.13 30.69
C GLU A 397 2.81 -17.53 31.40
N PHE A 398 3.95 -17.55 30.71
CA PHE A 398 5.24 -17.86 31.37
C PHE A 398 5.57 -16.84 32.45
N PHE A 399 5.46 -15.54 32.12
CA PHE A 399 5.72 -14.50 33.12
C PHE A 399 4.80 -14.63 34.33
N THR A 400 3.48 -14.74 34.09
CA THR A 400 2.48 -14.73 35.16
C THR A 400 2.43 -16.01 36.00
N GLN A 401 2.75 -17.17 35.43
CA GLN A 401 2.62 -18.46 36.12
C GLN A 401 3.94 -19.02 36.64
N ASP A 402 5.05 -18.73 35.96
CA ASP A 402 6.31 -19.44 36.20
C ASP A 402 7.44 -18.52 36.70
N LEU A 403 7.44 -17.23 36.34
CA LEU A 403 8.55 -16.31 36.63
C LEU A 403 8.21 -15.21 37.66
N PHE A 404 6.97 -14.73 37.74
CA PHE A 404 6.64 -13.51 38.48
C PHE A 404 7.00 -13.57 39.97
N ASP A 405 6.73 -14.69 40.66
CA ASP A 405 7.06 -14.81 42.09
C ASP A 405 8.57 -14.77 42.34
N ALA A 406 9.34 -15.49 41.53
CA ALA A 406 10.80 -15.52 41.58
C ALA A 406 11.40 -14.15 41.25
N TYR A 407 10.84 -13.47 40.24
CA TYR A 407 11.18 -12.10 39.87
C TYR A 407 10.91 -11.10 41.01
N SER A 408 9.71 -11.14 41.61
CA SER A 408 9.30 -10.25 42.69
C SER A 408 10.16 -10.41 43.93
N ALA A 409 10.48 -11.66 44.31
CA ALA A 409 11.40 -11.95 45.40
C ALA A 409 12.80 -11.39 45.11
N ARG A 410 13.35 -11.66 43.92
CA ARG A 410 14.67 -11.15 43.52
C ARG A 410 14.77 -9.63 43.57
N MET A 411 13.74 -8.93 43.07
CA MET A 411 13.68 -7.48 43.10
C MET A 411 13.63 -6.92 44.52
N THR A 412 12.90 -7.59 45.41
CA THR A 412 12.79 -7.21 46.82
C THR A 412 14.11 -7.41 47.56
N ASP A 413 14.76 -8.55 47.37
CA ASP A 413 16.00 -8.92 48.07
C ASP A 413 17.23 -8.19 47.49
N CYS A 414 17.18 -7.85 46.21
CA CYS A 414 18.27 -7.17 45.51
C CYS A 414 17.71 -6.06 44.60
N PRO A 415 17.42 -4.86 45.16
CA PRO A 415 16.90 -3.72 44.40
C PRO A 415 17.81 -3.25 43.26
N GLY A 416 19.11 -3.58 43.34
CA GLY A 416 20.14 -3.34 42.33
C GLY A 416 20.30 -4.46 41.29
N SER A 417 19.44 -5.49 41.28
CA SER A 417 19.36 -6.49 40.21
C SER A 417 19.34 -5.82 38.83
N LEU A 418 19.91 -6.43 37.81
CA LEU A 418 19.92 -5.93 36.42
C LEU A 418 18.73 -6.41 35.61
N LEU A 419 17.85 -7.28 36.12
CA LEU A 419 16.59 -7.58 35.43
C LEU A 419 15.78 -6.29 35.27
N VAL A 420 15.21 -5.99 34.09
CA VAL A 420 14.44 -4.74 33.94
C VAL A 420 13.32 -4.63 34.98
N ARG A 421 13.15 -3.42 35.54
CA ARG A 421 12.06 -3.13 36.48
C ARG A 421 10.75 -3.10 35.71
N ILE A 422 9.90 -4.08 35.99
CA ILE A 422 8.55 -4.20 35.49
C ILE A 422 7.66 -3.54 36.54
N THR A 423 7.17 -2.35 36.21
CA THR A 423 6.41 -1.53 37.15
C THR A 423 4.95 -1.93 37.21
N ASP A 424 4.41 -2.51 36.13
CA ASP A 424 3.06 -3.07 36.11
C ASP A 424 2.87 -4.05 34.95
N MET A 425 1.77 -4.81 35.00
CA MET A 425 1.30 -5.62 33.89
C MET A 425 -0.21 -5.50 33.79
N VAL A 426 -0.70 -5.15 32.60
CA VAL A 426 -2.13 -5.06 32.33
C VAL A 426 -2.57 -6.16 31.37
N TYR A 427 -3.75 -6.71 31.59
CA TYR A 427 -4.31 -7.78 30.79
C TYR A 427 -5.81 -7.59 30.54
N CYS A 428 -6.33 -8.20 29.48
CA CYS A 428 -7.76 -8.21 29.19
C CYS A 428 -8.43 -9.40 29.90
N PRO A 429 -9.29 -9.20 30.92
CA PRO A 429 -9.85 -10.31 31.70
C PRO A 429 -10.92 -11.11 30.95
N ARG A 430 -11.50 -10.53 29.89
CA ARG A 430 -12.57 -11.13 29.09
C ARG A 430 -12.10 -11.36 27.66
N THR A 431 -12.63 -12.41 27.06
CA THR A 431 -12.42 -12.66 25.63
C THR A 431 -13.08 -11.55 24.81
N THR A 432 -12.34 -11.00 23.85
CA THR A 432 -12.81 -9.98 22.91
C THR A 432 -12.55 -10.41 21.48
N LEU A 433 -13.38 -9.96 20.55
CA LEU A 433 -13.22 -10.16 19.12
C LEU A 433 -11.89 -9.58 18.64
N GLY A 434 -11.49 -8.43 19.19
CA GLY A 434 -10.21 -7.80 18.93
C GLY A 434 -9.01 -8.69 19.27
N GLY A 435 -9.07 -9.36 20.44
CA GLY A 435 -8.07 -10.32 20.88
C GLY A 435 -8.07 -11.62 20.06
N ILE A 436 -9.25 -12.18 19.77
CA ILE A 436 -9.39 -13.40 18.95
C ILE A 436 -8.78 -13.20 17.55
N LEU A 437 -9.02 -12.04 16.93
CA LEU A 437 -8.53 -11.71 15.60
C LEU A 437 -7.09 -11.16 15.60
N GLY A 438 -6.43 -11.05 16.75
CA GLY A 438 -5.08 -10.48 16.87
C GLY A 438 -4.97 -8.99 16.53
N SER A 439 -6.10 -8.28 16.46
CA SER A 439 -6.15 -6.87 16.06
C SER A 439 -5.73 -5.90 17.18
N ALA A 440 -5.84 -6.32 18.44
CA ALA A 440 -5.33 -5.62 19.62
C ALA A 440 -4.68 -6.62 20.59
N PRO A 441 -3.47 -6.33 21.12
CA PRO A 441 -2.86 -7.19 22.12
C PRO A 441 -3.68 -7.22 23.41
N THR A 442 -3.76 -8.38 24.03
CA THR A 442 -4.53 -8.58 25.27
C THR A 442 -3.70 -8.35 26.53
N HIS A 443 -2.37 -8.39 26.43
CA HIS A 443 -1.44 -8.26 27.56
C HIS A 443 -0.36 -7.24 27.25
N HIS A 444 -0.03 -6.40 28.23
CA HIS A 444 1.03 -5.40 28.13
C HIS A 444 1.81 -5.34 29.44
N ILE A 445 3.11 -5.16 29.32
CA ILE A 445 4.02 -4.97 30.44
C ILE A 445 4.53 -3.55 30.40
N ILE A 446 4.55 -2.90 31.57
CA ILE A 446 5.06 -1.56 31.77
C ILE A 446 6.43 -1.71 32.45
N MET A 447 7.44 -1.08 31.88
CA MET A 447 8.84 -1.21 32.27
C MET A 447 9.45 0.17 32.48
N GLU A 448 10.51 0.26 33.28
CA GLU A 448 11.36 1.45 33.30
C GLU A 448 11.94 1.73 31.90
N ASN A 449 12.15 3.00 31.57
CA ASN A 449 12.83 3.39 30.34
C ASN A 449 14.29 3.77 30.63
N LEU A 450 15.25 2.94 30.23
CA LEU A 450 16.68 3.24 30.39
C LEU A 450 17.18 4.42 29.57
N LEU A 451 16.43 4.82 28.53
CA LEU A 451 16.74 5.99 27.71
C LEU A 451 16.22 7.30 28.33
N HIS A 452 15.47 7.24 29.43
CA HIS A 452 15.00 8.46 30.08
C HIS A 452 16.17 9.25 30.66
N LEU A 453 16.23 10.54 30.31
CA LEU A 453 17.26 11.51 30.65
C LEU A 453 16.58 12.77 31.20
N GLU A 454 17.18 13.42 32.20
CA GLU A 454 16.79 14.77 32.60
C GLU A 454 17.44 15.80 31.68
N GLY A 455 16.72 16.39 30.73
CA GLY A 455 17.23 17.45 29.84
C GLY A 455 17.59 16.97 28.42
N ASP A 456 18.19 17.87 27.63
CA ASP A 456 18.56 17.61 26.23
C ASP A 456 19.99 17.03 26.14
N HIS A 457 20.08 15.70 26.12
CA HIS A 457 21.34 14.97 26.05
C HIS A 457 21.43 14.24 24.71
N GLY A 458 22.03 14.92 23.72
CA GLY A 458 22.26 14.38 22.39
C GLY A 458 23.16 13.13 22.39
N ASP A 459 22.83 12.23 21.46
CA ASP A 459 23.61 11.05 21.02
C ASP A 459 23.72 9.85 21.99
N ALA A 460 22.59 9.41 22.55
CA ALA A 460 22.47 8.11 23.20
C ALA A 460 22.56 6.96 22.19
N GLU A 461 23.37 5.94 22.47
CA GLU A 461 23.42 4.72 21.67
C GLU A 461 22.92 3.51 22.46
N THR A 462 22.07 2.69 21.85
CA THR A 462 21.46 1.49 22.44
C THR A 462 21.89 0.23 21.72
N TYR A 463 22.10 -0.83 22.49
CA TYR A 463 22.53 -2.13 21.99
C TYR A 463 21.74 -3.24 22.68
N ASP A 464 21.01 -4.07 21.92
CA ASP A 464 20.40 -5.32 22.40
C ASP A 464 21.34 -6.50 22.06
N LEU A 465 22.13 -6.90 23.06
CA LEU A 465 23.21 -7.86 22.87
C LEU A 465 22.79 -9.28 23.27
N LYS A 466 22.90 -10.21 22.32
CA LYS A 466 22.63 -11.64 22.48
C LYS A 466 23.83 -12.47 22.04
N PRO A 467 24.00 -13.72 22.53
CA PRO A 467 25.12 -14.56 22.12
C PRO A 467 25.12 -14.84 20.61
N ASP A 468 26.24 -14.55 19.93
CA ASP A 468 26.39 -14.64 18.46
C ASP A 468 26.11 -16.05 17.87
N ASP A 469 26.27 -17.10 18.66
CA ASP A 469 26.16 -18.51 18.24
C ASP A 469 24.78 -19.13 18.51
N TYR A 470 23.71 -18.31 18.60
CA TYR A 470 22.37 -18.75 18.97
C TYR A 470 21.35 -18.64 17.82
N PHE A 471 20.87 -19.77 17.31
CA PHE A 471 19.86 -19.85 16.24
C PHE A 471 18.47 -20.20 16.78
N PHE A 472 17.41 -19.55 16.25
CA PHE A 472 16.06 -19.64 16.79
C PHE A 472 14.99 -20.02 15.75
N PRO A 473 14.62 -21.30 15.65
CA PRO A 473 13.75 -21.79 14.59
C PRO A 473 12.35 -21.17 14.53
N GLU A 474 11.68 -20.88 15.65
CA GLU A 474 10.28 -20.41 15.57
C GLU A 474 10.16 -18.90 15.32
N ARG A 475 11.07 -18.10 15.88
CA ARG A 475 11.19 -16.67 15.57
C ARG A 475 11.65 -16.43 14.14
N ASP A 476 12.61 -17.24 13.66
CA ASP A 476 13.24 -17.05 12.34
C ASP A 476 12.55 -17.82 11.20
N ILE A 477 11.57 -18.70 11.49
CA ILE A 477 10.89 -19.54 10.49
C ILE A 477 9.36 -19.55 10.60
N ALA A 478 8.76 -19.52 11.80
CA ALA A 478 7.34 -19.82 11.97
C ALA A 478 6.39 -18.62 11.83
N ASP A 479 6.90 -17.38 11.91
CA ASP A 479 6.16 -16.15 11.53
C ASP A 479 7.02 -15.14 10.73
N GLY A 480 8.24 -15.52 10.37
CA GLY A 480 9.10 -14.83 9.39
C GLY A 480 9.36 -15.77 8.22
N ARG A 481 8.65 -15.59 7.11
CA ARG A 481 8.86 -16.36 5.86
C ARG A 481 10.32 -16.24 5.43
N LEU A 482 11.13 -17.25 5.77
CA LEU A 482 12.52 -17.44 5.34
C LEU A 482 13.29 -16.11 5.22
N ALA A 483 13.60 -15.49 6.36
CA ALA A 483 14.44 -14.29 6.36
C ALA A 483 15.79 -14.60 5.64
N PRO A 484 16.16 -13.84 4.58
CA PRO A 484 17.42 -14.02 3.87
C PRO A 484 18.62 -13.91 4.81
N ALA A 485 19.76 -14.53 4.44
CA ALA A 485 20.99 -14.47 5.25
C ALA A 485 21.44 -13.02 5.57
N SER A 486 21.18 -12.07 4.66
CA SER A 486 21.45 -10.64 4.84
C SER A 486 20.60 -9.95 5.93
N ILE A 487 19.49 -10.55 6.34
CA ILE A 487 18.68 -10.09 7.48
C ILE A 487 19.17 -10.72 8.78
N LYS A 488 19.71 -11.95 8.73
CA LYS A 488 20.28 -12.62 9.91
C LYS A 488 21.50 -11.90 10.48
N ASP A 489 22.34 -11.32 9.62
CA ASP A 489 23.48 -10.48 10.03
C ASP A 489 23.05 -9.14 10.66
N ARG A 490 21.75 -8.78 10.59
CA ARG A 490 21.13 -7.62 11.27
C ARG A 490 20.37 -7.99 12.54
N LEU A 491 20.30 -9.27 12.94
CA LEU A 491 19.45 -9.74 14.05
C LEU A 491 20.09 -9.60 15.44
N VAL A 492 21.42 -9.46 15.52
CA VAL A 492 22.15 -9.30 16.77
C VAL A 492 22.96 -8.02 16.64
N ASP A 493 22.73 -7.07 17.53
CA ASP A 493 23.56 -5.87 17.57
C ASP A 493 25.00 -6.27 17.85
N LYS A 494 25.92 -5.79 17.01
CA LYS A 494 27.34 -5.93 17.27
C LYS A 494 27.81 -4.65 17.92
N PHE A 495 28.29 -4.75 19.16
CA PHE A 495 28.92 -3.63 19.81
C PHE A 495 30.28 -3.34 19.13
N PRO A 496 30.53 -2.13 18.61
CA PRO A 496 31.67 -1.82 17.75
C PRO A 496 33.01 -1.68 18.49
N GLY A 497 33.10 -2.05 19.77
CA GLY A 497 34.29 -1.87 20.59
C GLY A 497 34.27 -2.67 21.89
N GLU A 498 34.78 -2.09 22.97
CA GLU A 498 34.78 -2.68 24.31
C GLU A 498 34.13 -1.73 25.32
N VAL A 499 33.47 -2.28 26.33
CA VAL A 499 32.96 -1.52 27.47
C VAL A 499 34.10 -1.41 28.50
N ARG A 500 34.78 -0.26 28.50
CA ARG A 500 35.97 -0.02 29.32
C ARG A 500 35.58 0.58 30.67
N VAL A 501 35.70 -0.20 31.74
CA VAL A 501 35.28 0.21 33.09
C VAL A 501 36.32 -0.19 34.13
N SER A 502 36.17 0.31 35.36
CA SER A 502 37.07 -0.07 36.45
C SER A 502 36.99 -1.57 36.76
N PRO A 503 38.05 -2.19 37.31
CA PRO A 503 38.01 -3.58 37.75
C PRO A 503 36.86 -3.87 38.73
N GLU A 504 36.52 -2.89 39.57
CA GLU A 504 35.39 -2.99 40.51
C GLU A 504 34.04 -3.01 39.79
N ALA A 505 33.82 -2.10 38.84
CA ALA A 505 32.59 -2.04 38.06
C ALA A 505 32.36 -3.31 37.24
N LYS A 506 33.43 -3.88 36.65
CA LYS A 506 33.36 -5.17 35.94
C LYS A 506 32.99 -6.31 36.90
N ARG A 507 33.62 -6.42 38.06
CA ARG A 507 33.28 -7.44 39.08
C ARG A 507 31.84 -7.31 39.55
N ASN A 508 31.38 -6.07 39.76
CA ASN A 508 30.00 -5.79 40.15
C ASN A 508 29.00 -6.24 39.07
N LEU A 509 29.25 -5.91 37.80
CA LEU A 509 28.39 -6.33 36.68
C LEU A 509 28.25 -7.85 36.61
N VAL A 510 29.40 -8.55 36.58
CA VAL A 510 29.42 -10.01 36.43
C VAL A 510 28.71 -10.67 37.61
N LYS A 511 28.94 -10.21 38.84
CA LYS A 511 28.26 -10.74 40.03
C LYS A 511 26.74 -10.57 39.96
N LEU A 512 26.26 -9.41 39.53
CA LEU A 512 24.81 -9.17 39.38
C LEU A 512 24.21 -10.06 38.28
N LEU A 513 24.84 -10.10 37.10
CA LEU A 513 24.39 -10.94 35.99
C LEU A 513 24.44 -12.43 36.32
N GLU A 514 25.46 -12.91 37.05
CA GLU A 514 25.52 -14.30 37.47
C GLU A 514 24.33 -14.69 38.33
N ALA A 515 23.94 -13.85 39.29
CA ALA A 515 22.80 -14.10 40.15
C ALA A 515 21.46 -13.96 39.41
N ASP A 516 21.30 -12.91 38.60
CA ASP A 516 20.06 -12.66 37.85
C ASP A 516 19.82 -13.73 36.78
N THR A 517 20.86 -14.11 36.04
CA THR A 517 20.73 -15.16 35.02
C THR A 517 20.61 -16.56 35.62
N ALA A 518 21.07 -16.79 36.86
CA ALA A 518 20.82 -18.03 37.58
C ALA A 518 19.32 -18.19 37.86
N LEU A 519 18.67 -17.14 38.38
CA LEU A 519 17.22 -17.10 38.54
C LEU A 519 16.48 -17.41 37.23
N LEU A 520 16.88 -16.76 36.13
CA LEU A 520 16.29 -17.00 34.82
C LEU A 520 16.49 -18.46 34.38
N ALA A 521 17.69 -19.02 34.56
CA ALA A 521 17.95 -20.42 34.21
C ALA A 521 17.09 -21.40 35.04
N ASP A 522 16.94 -21.15 36.34
CA ASP A 522 16.12 -21.95 37.25
C ASP A 522 14.64 -21.91 36.87
N SER A 523 14.15 -20.73 36.46
CA SER A 523 12.81 -20.54 35.88
C SER A 523 12.69 -21.02 34.43
N SER A 524 13.72 -21.65 33.86
CA SER A 524 13.76 -22.10 32.45
C SER A 524 13.63 -21.00 31.39
N ALA A 525 13.93 -19.75 31.76
CA ALA A 525 13.97 -18.60 30.86
C ALA A 525 15.23 -18.61 29.97
N VAL A 526 15.04 -18.20 28.71
CA VAL A 526 16.05 -18.13 27.65
C VAL A 526 15.75 -16.95 26.71
N ASP A 527 16.63 -16.67 25.75
CA ASP A 527 16.52 -15.59 24.74
C ASP A 527 16.47 -14.16 25.31
N TYR A 528 16.88 -13.99 26.58
CA TYR A 528 17.08 -12.68 27.18
C TYR A 528 18.35 -12.00 26.66
N SER A 529 18.33 -10.68 26.55
CA SER A 529 19.43 -9.86 26.04
C SER A 529 20.03 -8.96 27.12
N LEU A 530 21.29 -8.56 26.91
CA LEU A 530 21.89 -7.45 27.66
C LEU A 530 21.57 -6.18 26.88
N PHE A 531 20.67 -5.38 27.42
CA PHE A 531 20.39 -4.06 26.88
C PHE A 531 21.39 -3.07 27.47
N LEU A 532 22.34 -2.64 26.64
CA LEU A 532 23.41 -1.71 26.97
C LEU A 532 23.10 -0.36 26.33
N VAL A 533 23.16 0.70 27.12
CA VAL A 533 23.08 2.07 26.64
C VAL A 533 24.38 2.79 26.97
N ARG A 534 24.91 3.57 26.01
CA ARG A 534 26.05 4.45 26.26
C ARG A 534 25.74 5.88 25.84
N PHE A 535 26.28 6.82 26.61
CA PHE A 535 26.10 8.26 26.40
C PHE A 535 27.45 8.95 26.45
N PRO A 536 27.70 9.97 25.59
CA PRO A 536 28.89 10.80 25.71
C PRO A 536 28.96 11.44 27.10
N GLN A 537 30.13 11.36 27.74
CA GLN A 537 30.30 11.92 29.08
C GLN A 537 30.24 13.45 29.03
N THR A 538 29.21 14.03 29.64
CA THR A 538 29.08 15.48 29.89
C THR A 538 29.22 15.76 31.39
N SER A 539 29.35 17.02 31.80
CA SER A 539 29.54 17.43 33.20
C SER A 539 28.30 17.14 34.05
N GLY A 540 28.15 15.90 34.49
CA GLY A 540 27.05 15.39 35.32
C GLY A 540 26.46 14.09 34.77
N SER A 541 25.97 13.21 35.64
CA SER A 541 25.14 12.08 35.20
C SER A 541 23.76 12.64 34.78
N PRO A 542 23.28 12.40 33.55
CA PRO A 542 21.96 12.86 33.11
C PRO A 542 20.81 12.00 33.68
N PHE A 543 21.13 11.05 34.56
CA PHE A 543 20.21 10.07 35.12
C PHE A 543 19.89 10.41 36.58
N ALA A 544 18.72 11.01 36.81
CA ALA A 544 18.13 11.03 38.14
C ALA A 544 17.45 9.69 38.40
N ASP A 545 18.17 8.76 39.03
CA ASP A 545 17.52 7.70 39.81
C ASP A 545 18.07 7.81 41.23
N SER A 546 17.28 8.42 42.10
CA SER A 546 17.61 8.67 43.51
C SER A 546 17.77 7.39 44.34
N HIS A 547 17.43 6.22 43.79
CA HIS A 547 17.25 4.99 44.56
C HIS A 547 18.23 3.87 44.21
N ALA A 548 19.00 4.00 43.12
CA ALA A 548 20.13 3.12 42.89
C ALA A 548 21.39 3.70 43.55
N ALA A 549 22.32 2.82 43.95
CA ALA A 549 23.61 3.29 44.44
C ALA A 549 24.25 4.23 43.40
N PRO A 550 24.89 5.35 43.82
CA PRO A 550 25.68 6.17 42.92
C PRO A 550 26.67 5.29 42.14
N ASN A 551 26.82 5.54 40.84
CA ASN A 551 27.66 4.75 39.94
C ASN A 551 27.27 3.27 39.77
N SER A 552 25.98 2.93 39.91
CA SER A 552 25.48 1.61 39.55
C SER A 552 25.30 1.49 38.03
N TRP A 553 25.24 0.27 37.51
CA TRP A 553 24.88 0.00 36.11
C TRP A 553 23.47 0.50 35.73
N ARG A 554 22.64 0.88 36.71
CA ARG A 554 21.35 1.52 36.47
C ARG A 554 21.42 3.04 36.48
N THR A 555 22.33 3.66 37.21
CA THR A 555 22.49 5.13 37.32
C THR A 555 23.61 5.67 36.43
N GLY A 556 24.39 4.78 35.82
CA GLY A 556 25.49 5.12 34.92
C GLY A 556 26.84 4.72 35.52
N VAL A 557 27.64 3.97 34.76
CA VAL A 557 29.03 3.67 35.08
C VAL A 557 29.91 4.41 34.09
N ALA A 558 30.78 5.29 34.62
CA ALA A 558 31.72 6.03 33.80
C ALA A 558 32.78 5.09 33.19
N SER A 559 33.09 5.34 31.92
CA SER A 559 34.19 4.69 31.22
C SER A 559 35.54 5.11 31.79
N THR A 560 36.53 4.23 31.75
CA THR A 560 37.90 4.57 32.21
C THR A 560 38.63 5.55 31.31
N ASP A 561 38.18 5.72 30.06
CA ASP A 561 38.73 6.69 29.11
C ASP A 561 37.99 8.04 29.13
N GLY A 562 36.99 8.20 30.01
CA GLY A 562 36.25 9.45 30.20
C GLY A 562 35.34 9.83 29.03
N ARG A 563 35.09 8.92 28.08
CA ARG A 563 34.29 9.22 26.87
C ARG A 563 32.81 8.88 27.02
N TRP A 564 32.51 7.83 27.79
CA TRP A 564 31.18 7.25 27.86
C TRP A 564 30.69 7.07 29.29
N THR A 565 29.37 7.15 29.47
CA THR A 565 28.65 6.61 30.63
C THR A 565 27.77 5.45 30.18
N TYR A 566 27.87 4.30 30.83
CA TYR A 566 27.16 3.07 30.47
C TYR A 566 26.00 2.77 31.43
N ARG A 567 24.83 2.41 30.90
CA ARG A 567 23.74 1.77 31.65
C ARG A 567 23.48 0.38 31.07
N ALA A 568 23.14 -0.58 31.92
CA ALA A 568 22.85 -1.94 31.47
C ALA A 568 21.72 -2.59 32.27
N VAL A 569 20.83 -3.28 31.57
CA VAL A 569 19.83 -4.21 32.16
C VAL A 569 19.68 -5.46 31.29
N VAL A 570 19.02 -6.48 31.83
CA VAL A 570 18.60 -7.67 31.11
C VAL A 570 17.15 -7.49 30.67
N LEU A 571 16.88 -7.66 29.37
CA LEU A 571 15.55 -7.58 28.75
C LEU A 571 15.11 -8.94 28.18
N ASP A 572 13.86 -8.98 27.72
CA ASP A 572 13.30 -10.05 26.89
C ASP A 572 13.32 -11.47 27.50
N PHE A 573 13.33 -11.58 28.83
CA PHE A 573 13.27 -12.85 29.57
C PHE A 573 11.87 -13.48 29.66
N PHE A 574 11.00 -13.26 28.66
CA PHE A 574 9.61 -13.77 28.63
C PHE A 574 9.46 -15.11 27.91
N TRP A 575 10.56 -15.79 27.60
CA TRP A 575 10.56 -17.03 26.81
C TRP A 575 11.03 -18.23 27.61
N ALA A 576 10.31 -19.36 27.52
CA ALA A 576 10.68 -20.59 28.21
C ALA A 576 10.53 -21.84 27.34
N LYS A 577 11.53 -22.73 27.44
CA LYS A 577 11.63 -23.96 26.63
C LYS A 577 10.41 -24.90 26.78
N LYS A 578 9.89 -25.06 27.99
CA LYS A 578 8.88 -26.08 28.32
C LYS A 578 7.51 -25.84 27.66
N LYS A 579 7.19 -24.60 27.25
CA LYS A 579 5.92 -24.26 26.59
C LYS A 579 5.89 -24.54 25.07
N MET A 580 6.96 -25.12 24.52
CA MET A 580 7.07 -25.42 23.09
C MET A 580 6.57 -26.83 22.74
N ARG A 581 5.69 -26.98 21.74
CA ARG A 581 5.29 -28.30 21.20
C ARG A 581 6.48 -28.95 20.48
N ALA A 582 7.16 -29.89 21.14
CA ALA A 582 8.32 -30.62 20.62
C ALA A 582 8.18 -31.22 19.19
N LYS A 583 6.95 -31.56 18.76
CA LYS A 583 6.67 -32.08 17.40
C LYS A 583 6.83 -31.02 16.29
N ALA A 584 6.52 -29.74 16.54
CA ALA A 584 6.63 -28.68 15.52
C ALA A 584 8.09 -28.30 15.24
N MET A 585 8.89 -28.18 16.32
CA MET A 585 10.34 -27.91 16.25
C MET A 585 11.11 -28.96 15.46
N THR A 586 10.80 -30.24 15.67
CA THR A 586 11.50 -31.34 14.99
C THR A 586 11.33 -31.30 13.46
N GLY A 587 10.15 -30.88 12.97
CA GLY A 587 9.87 -30.76 11.53
C GLY A 587 10.55 -29.57 10.87
N LEU A 588 10.49 -28.40 11.53
CA LEU A 588 11.14 -27.16 11.08
C LEU A 588 12.67 -27.28 11.02
N VAL A 589 13.26 -27.94 12.03
CA VAL A 589 14.70 -28.19 12.13
C VAL A 589 15.19 -29.13 11.03
N ARG A 590 14.45 -30.19 10.71
CA ARG A 590 14.80 -31.10 9.60
C ARG A 590 14.77 -30.38 8.25
N ALA A 591 13.79 -29.50 8.03
CA ALA A 591 13.67 -28.73 6.79
C ALA A 591 14.81 -27.70 6.63
N PHE A 592 15.20 -27.01 7.70
CA PHE A 592 16.29 -26.03 7.66
C PHE A 592 17.66 -26.66 7.45
N ASN A 593 17.96 -27.78 8.13
CA ASN A 593 19.22 -28.52 7.95
C ASN A 593 19.38 -29.08 6.53
N LEU A 594 18.27 -29.39 5.85
CA LEU A 594 18.29 -29.80 4.44
C LEU A 594 18.66 -28.64 3.49
N LEU A 595 18.27 -27.40 3.83
CA LEU A 595 18.44 -26.21 3.00
C LEU A 595 19.76 -25.47 3.23
N ALA A 596 20.29 -25.45 4.46
CA ALA A 596 21.33 -24.49 4.84
C ALA A 596 22.79 -24.95 4.61
N ARG A 597 23.08 -26.24 4.37
CA ARG A 597 24.45 -26.81 4.17
C ARG A 597 25.56 -26.29 5.12
N LYS A 598 25.21 -25.69 6.26
CA LYS A 598 26.13 -25.34 7.35
C LYS A 598 26.03 -26.45 8.40
N GLY A 599 27.17 -26.88 8.95
CA GLY A 599 27.26 -27.94 9.97
C GLY A 599 26.35 -27.68 11.18
N PRO A 600 26.19 -28.66 12.09
CA PRO A 600 25.17 -28.62 13.13
C PRO A 600 25.35 -27.39 14.03
N MET A 601 24.58 -26.33 13.79
CA MET A 601 24.39 -25.29 14.79
C MET A 601 23.71 -25.95 15.99
N SER A 602 24.34 -25.87 17.16
CA SER A 602 23.77 -26.38 18.40
C SER A 602 22.52 -25.57 18.72
N ILE A 603 21.34 -26.15 18.47
CA ILE A 603 20.04 -25.61 18.90
C ILE A 603 20.07 -25.58 20.42
N THR A 604 20.44 -24.44 20.99
CA THR A 604 20.78 -24.35 22.41
C THR A 604 19.54 -24.10 23.24
N ALA A 605 18.65 -25.07 23.29
CA ALA A 605 17.39 -24.94 24.02
C ALA A 605 17.55 -25.17 25.53
N GLU A 606 18.76 -25.30 26.09
CA GLU A 606 18.99 -25.50 27.53
C GLU A 606 19.28 -24.17 28.26
N PRO A 607 18.47 -23.78 29.27
CA PRO A 607 18.65 -22.53 30.02
C PRO A 607 20.05 -22.34 30.61
N ALA A 608 20.64 -23.41 31.17
CA ALA A 608 21.99 -23.37 31.73
C ALA A 608 23.07 -23.11 30.66
N GLU A 609 22.90 -23.66 29.46
CA GLU A 609 23.85 -23.44 28.36
C GLU A 609 23.71 -22.04 27.78
N TYR A 610 22.47 -21.55 27.60
CA TYR A 610 22.21 -20.17 27.18
C TYR A 610 22.84 -19.18 28.17
N ARG A 611 22.62 -19.38 29.47
CA ARG A 611 23.25 -18.60 30.54
C ARG A 611 24.78 -18.58 30.42
N ALA A 612 25.41 -19.74 30.23
CA ALA A 612 26.86 -19.83 30.11
C ALA A 612 27.38 -19.07 28.88
N ARG A 613 26.66 -19.11 27.75
CA ARG A 613 27.00 -18.35 26.54
C ARG A 613 26.84 -16.84 26.76
N PHE A 614 25.74 -16.43 27.38
CA PHE A 614 25.46 -15.05 27.73
C PHE A 614 26.56 -14.46 28.63
N LEU A 615 26.93 -15.14 29.72
CA LEU A 615 27.99 -14.68 30.62
C LEU A 615 29.36 -14.63 29.92
N ARG A 616 29.66 -15.56 29.01
CA ARG A 616 30.89 -15.50 28.19
C ARG A 616 30.91 -14.30 27.25
N MET A 617 29.78 -13.99 26.61
CA MET A 617 29.64 -12.80 25.76
C MET A 617 29.92 -11.53 26.56
N VAL A 618 29.28 -11.35 27.72
CA VAL A 618 29.49 -10.16 28.56
C VAL A 618 30.94 -10.06 29.07
N ASN A 619 31.56 -11.17 29.47
CA ASN A 619 32.96 -11.17 29.90
C ASN A 619 33.94 -10.76 28.80
N LYS A 620 33.63 -11.06 27.53
CA LYS A 620 34.41 -10.61 26.37
C LYS A 620 34.16 -9.14 26.05
N LEU A 621 32.91 -8.68 26.21
CA LEU A 621 32.49 -7.31 25.91
C LEU A 621 33.12 -6.28 26.86
N VAL A 622 33.25 -6.61 28.14
CA VAL A 622 33.66 -5.67 29.20
C VAL A 622 35.13 -5.85 29.55
N THR A 623 35.94 -4.83 29.33
CA THR A 623 37.38 -4.84 29.63
C THR A 623 37.71 -3.96 30.84
N SER A 624 38.63 -4.44 31.68
CA SER A 624 39.14 -3.70 32.83
C SER A 624 40.52 -3.15 32.47
N ALA A 625 40.64 -1.83 32.34
CA ALA A 625 41.91 -1.14 32.15
C ALA A 625 42.18 -0.25 33.36
N GLU A 626 43.43 -0.21 33.82
CA GLU A 626 43.86 0.82 34.79
C GLU A 626 43.86 2.19 34.11
N PRO A 627 43.48 3.27 34.82
CA PRO A 627 43.43 4.61 34.25
C PRO A 627 44.84 5.03 33.78
N GLN A 628 44.99 5.34 32.49
CA GLN A 628 46.16 6.09 32.03
C GLN A 628 45.99 7.54 32.52
N LEU A 629 46.84 7.95 33.46
CA LEU A 629 46.94 9.34 33.92
C LEU A 629 47.26 10.26 32.72
N PRO A 630 46.61 11.42 32.58
CA PRO A 630 46.94 12.37 31.54
C PRO A 630 48.22 13.14 31.93
N GLY A 631 49.27 12.98 31.13
CA GLY A 631 50.38 13.93 31.04
C GLY A 631 51.65 13.62 31.83
N SER A 632 52.68 13.21 31.09
CA SER A 632 54.04 13.73 31.26
C SER A 632 54.64 13.88 29.87
N ASP A 633 54.60 15.11 29.36
CA ASP A 633 55.58 15.59 28.41
C ASP A 633 56.98 15.61 29.08
N GLU A 634 58.02 15.68 28.24
CA GLU A 634 59.46 15.59 28.51
C GLU A 634 59.99 14.14 28.52
N THR A 635 60.91 13.72 27.66
CA THR A 635 62.05 14.41 27.06
C THR A 635 62.39 13.84 25.68
N GLY A 636 62.61 14.71 24.70
CA GLY A 636 63.27 14.36 23.45
C GLY A 636 64.73 13.98 23.70
N GLU A 637 65.15 12.84 23.15
CA GLU A 637 66.56 12.50 23.02
C GLU A 637 66.89 12.15 21.58
N LEU A 638 67.89 12.86 21.07
CA LEU A 638 68.41 12.82 19.73
C LEU A 638 68.98 11.43 19.42
N THR A 639 68.66 10.91 18.23
CA THR A 639 69.58 10.02 17.52
C THR A 639 69.98 10.64 16.18
N ARG A 640 71.27 11.03 16.14
CA ARG A 640 72.01 11.47 14.96
C ARG A 640 72.09 10.31 13.96
N GLY A 641 71.53 10.50 12.77
CA GLY A 641 71.90 9.77 11.56
C GLY A 641 72.71 10.68 10.65
N ARG A 642 74.00 10.38 10.47
CA ARG A 642 74.95 11.10 9.61
C ARG A 642 75.29 10.15 8.47
N GLU A 643 74.88 10.46 7.24
CA GLU A 643 75.45 9.96 5.97
C GLU A 643 74.74 10.72 4.83
N ALA A 644 75.36 11.78 4.30
CA ALA A 644 76.24 11.76 3.12
C ALA A 644 75.46 11.93 1.81
N SER A 645 75.31 13.19 1.39
CA SER A 645 74.93 13.60 0.04
C SER A 645 76.18 13.76 -0.83
N VAL A 646 76.34 12.95 -1.88
CA VAL A 646 77.12 13.32 -3.06
C VAL A 646 76.44 12.75 -4.32
N ALA A 647 75.92 13.70 -5.10
CA ALA A 647 75.83 13.80 -6.57
C ALA A 647 75.64 12.55 -7.46
N GLY A 648 74.71 12.67 -8.41
CA GLY A 648 74.89 12.12 -9.76
C GLY A 648 73.65 11.51 -10.41
N GLU A 649 73.01 12.30 -11.27
CA GLU A 649 72.38 11.97 -12.57
C GLU A 649 71.37 10.80 -12.71
N GLU A 650 70.22 11.16 -13.28
CA GLU A 650 69.18 10.35 -13.94
C GLU A 650 69.71 9.47 -15.11
N PRO A 651 68.96 8.47 -15.63
CA PRO A 651 67.49 8.42 -15.77
C PRO A 651 66.73 7.20 -15.23
#